data_AF-A0A538JCJ3-F1
#
_entry.id   AF-A0A538JCJ3-F1
#
_cell.length_a   1.000
_cell.length_b   1.000
_cell.length_c   1.000
_cell.angle_alpha   90.00
_cell.angle_beta   90.00
_cell.angle_gamma   90.00
#
_symmetry.space_group_name_H-M   'P 1'
#
loop_
_entity.id
_entity.type
_entity.pdbx_description
1 polymer ?
#
loop_
_entity_poly.entity_id
_entity_poly.type
_entity_poly.pdbx_seq_one_letter_code
_entity_poly.pdbx_strand_id
1 'polypeptide(L)'
;MPPRASSLPAARHRVQHDRRAGRARTRPRRHDDRDRQRPRRCGCVVGHALAALEGRGAARARQGHAGRRRRRRRNERVLRLRREPGRVDRAGRGATRPAGARGRGRRADGRPPPHARRGASAGGDRVGRADRALRTHRSGGVHRFLRLPEEVAVNLLPRPRSSAFDDRRVPAREPVVRFDASLPAEGYRLTVDDGGVEVVAADDAGAFYARATLAQLARLHDGMLPVGAVHDWPDLPVRGVMLDISRDKVPTQATLRELIARLASWKVNQVQLYMEHTFAYRDHEEVWASASPLTGDEVRDLDRFCRAHQVELVPNRNCLGHMERWLKHERYRPLAIAPDGWTDHRGRVRAPTTLDPAKPAALALVRELLAELLDAFTSPRVHVGLDEPWELPPERAKDYLDWVIALCALPELDGREVLLWGDILANHPELVDALPGEVTVCEWGYEDWHPFAARASTLEAAERPFWLCPGTSSWLSILGRVTNAMGNCAAAADAARAHGGSGLLVTDWGDLGHLQYLPVSEPALAYAAAVSWCAETNRDLDLSAALDVHVFDDPAGEIGGAVMALGDLHRVVTPQFFNLSTLVTHLYFPQLQLDRGFTAGITGAELADVEARLADAVAALDRARPRRADGALVLDELRNAAALVSLLCRDGRARLDADGWLASVPERRREGFAAALAPLIDTHRNLWLARNRAGGLDDSCAWLENLHGAYRTGVTDRRWGGW
;
A
#
# COMPACT_ATOMS: atom_id res chain seq x y z
N MET A 1 0.58 35.13 43.13
CA MET A 1 1.11 35.52 44.46
C MET A 1 2.30 34.60 44.78
N PRO A 2 3.47 35.13 45.21
CA PRO A 2 4.76 34.41 45.27
C PRO A 2 5.21 34.07 46.72
N PRO A 3 6.34 33.36 46.93
CA PRO A 3 7.73 33.93 46.99
C PRO A 3 8.74 33.06 46.17
N ARG A 4 10.08 33.24 46.08
CA ARG A 4 11.13 34.30 46.21
C ARG A 4 12.37 33.68 45.48
N ALA A 5 13.20 34.33 44.65
CA ALA A 5 13.99 35.59 44.69
C ALA A 5 15.47 35.42 45.15
N SER A 6 16.38 36.19 44.50
CA SER A 6 17.82 36.45 44.79
C SER A 6 18.88 35.41 44.32
N SER A 7 20.14 35.75 43.95
CA SER A 7 20.69 36.89 43.13
C SER A 7 22.23 36.81 42.99
N LEU A 8 22.78 36.82 41.74
CA LEU A 8 24.07 37.43 41.29
C LEU A 8 25.41 37.09 42.06
N PRO A 9 26.62 37.55 41.64
CA PRO A 9 27.05 38.25 40.41
C PRO A 9 28.21 37.56 39.63
N ALA A 10 28.73 38.23 38.59
CA ALA A 10 29.75 37.76 37.66
C ALA A 10 31.22 37.97 38.11
N ALA A 11 32.15 37.29 37.43
CA ALA A 11 33.59 37.60 37.42
C ALA A 11 34.16 37.63 35.99
N ARG A 12 35.13 38.51 35.74
CA ARG A 12 35.83 38.68 34.45
C ARG A 12 37.26 38.14 34.55
N HIS A 13 37.84 37.66 33.45
CA HIS A 13 39.29 37.77 33.21
C HIS A 13 39.61 38.05 31.73
N ARG A 14 40.54 39.00 31.51
CA ARG A 14 41.34 39.17 30.28
C ARG A 14 42.66 38.39 30.48
N VAL A 15 43.50 38.08 29.48
CA VAL A 15 44.45 39.02 28.83
C VAL A 15 45.26 38.32 27.70
N GLN A 16 45.51 39.05 26.59
CA GLN A 16 46.60 38.96 25.56
C GLN A 16 47.01 37.59 24.95
N HIS A 17 46.93 37.40 23.62
CA HIS A 17 47.74 37.94 22.51
C HIS A 17 49.13 37.30 22.34
N ASP A 18 49.37 36.73 21.15
CA ASP A 18 50.57 37.07 20.37
C ASP A 18 50.28 37.08 18.85
N ARG A 19 51.18 37.68 18.05
CA ARG A 19 51.03 37.97 16.61
C ARG A 19 52.29 37.61 15.81
N ARG A 20 52.10 37.05 14.60
CA ARG A 20 52.73 37.38 13.27
C ARG A 20 52.69 36.11 12.39
N ALA A 21 52.17 36.09 11.15
CA ALA A 21 52.28 36.96 9.96
C ALA A 21 53.35 36.48 8.96
N GLY A 22 52.90 36.03 7.78
CA GLY A 22 53.75 35.69 6.63
C GLY A 22 52.92 35.63 5.34
N ARG A 23 53.16 36.56 4.41
CA ARG A 23 52.54 36.59 3.07
C ARG A 23 53.42 35.86 2.06
N ALA A 24 52.82 35.17 1.08
CA ALA A 24 53.39 35.04 -0.26
C ALA A 24 52.29 34.88 -1.32
N ARG A 25 52.42 35.62 -2.43
CA ARG A 25 51.64 35.44 -3.67
C ARG A 25 52.55 34.79 -4.71
N THR A 26 52.11 33.75 -5.41
CA THR A 26 52.63 33.39 -6.75
C THR A 26 51.61 32.58 -7.58
N ARG A 27 51.13 33.20 -8.66
CA ARG A 27 50.86 32.55 -9.96
C ARG A 27 52.02 32.98 -10.90
N PRO A 28 52.18 32.44 -12.12
CA PRO A 28 51.46 31.34 -12.78
C PRO A 28 52.40 30.23 -13.32
N ARG A 29 51.84 29.16 -13.91
CA ARG A 29 52.40 28.57 -15.14
C ARG A 29 51.30 27.84 -15.92
N ARG A 30 51.31 28.03 -17.25
CA ARG A 30 50.55 27.21 -18.21
C ARG A 30 51.41 26.00 -18.57
N HIS A 31 50.77 24.88 -18.87
CA HIS A 31 51.23 24.02 -19.95
C HIS A 31 50.01 23.35 -20.61
N ASP A 32 49.85 23.57 -21.91
CA ASP A 32 49.24 22.57 -22.78
C ASP A 32 50.12 21.32 -22.75
N ASP A 33 49.53 20.12 -22.75
CA ASP A 33 49.42 19.40 -24.01
C ASP A 33 48.24 18.42 -24.01
N ARG A 34 47.96 17.89 -25.21
CA ARG A 34 46.78 17.11 -25.58
C ARG A 34 46.95 15.65 -25.18
N ASP A 35 45.85 14.99 -24.82
CA ASP A 35 45.54 13.74 -25.52
C ASP A 35 44.04 13.59 -25.81
N ARG A 36 43.72 13.02 -26.97
CA ARG A 36 42.36 12.80 -27.46
C ARG A 36 42.07 11.31 -27.46
N GLN A 37 41.44 10.81 -26.39
CA GLN A 37 40.74 9.53 -26.46
C GLN A 37 39.23 9.73 -26.42
N ARG A 38 38.56 9.32 -27.51
CA ARG A 38 37.10 9.35 -27.63
C ARG A 38 36.50 8.29 -26.70
N PRO A 39 35.65 8.63 -25.72
CA PRO A 39 34.86 7.62 -25.06
C PRO A 39 33.87 7.01 -26.06
N ARG A 40 33.74 5.69 -26.01
CA ARG A 40 32.77 4.93 -26.81
C ARG A 40 31.37 5.30 -26.35
N ARG A 41 30.39 5.32 -27.27
CA ARG A 41 28.97 5.43 -26.92
C ARG A 41 28.52 4.18 -26.15
N CYS A 42 28.58 4.22 -24.83
CA CYS A 42 27.66 3.43 -24.01
C CYS A 42 26.31 4.13 -24.04
N GLY A 43 25.29 3.45 -24.56
CA GLY A 43 23.91 3.89 -24.42
C GLY A 43 23.39 3.45 -23.06
N CYS A 44 23.35 4.37 -22.09
CA CYS A 44 22.61 4.16 -20.86
C CYS A 44 21.11 4.26 -21.15
N VAL A 45 20.35 3.27 -20.70
CA VAL A 45 18.88 3.26 -20.74
C VAL A 45 18.42 3.43 -19.30
N VAL A 46 17.77 4.56 -19.00
CA VAL A 46 17.18 4.89 -17.71
C VAL A 46 15.76 5.39 -17.97
N GLY A 47 14.81 5.00 -17.12
CA GLY A 47 13.41 5.45 -17.18
C GLY A 47 12.39 4.32 -17.32
N HIS A 48 12.22 3.49 -16.29
CA HIS A 48 11.10 2.54 -16.21
C HIS A 48 10.48 2.47 -14.80
N ALA A 49 9.73 3.52 -14.48
CA ALA A 49 8.55 3.46 -13.59
C ALA A 49 7.35 4.20 -14.21
N LEU A 50 7.60 5.27 -14.97
CA LEU A 50 6.57 6.06 -15.69
C LEU A 50 6.86 6.32 -17.18
N ALA A 51 7.93 5.74 -17.75
CA ALA A 51 8.44 6.04 -19.10
C ALA A 51 8.53 4.82 -20.05
N ALA A 52 7.64 3.84 -19.88
CA ALA A 52 7.24 2.99 -21.00
C ALA A 52 6.06 3.65 -21.73
N LEU A 53 6.26 4.04 -23.01
CA LEU A 53 5.31 3.98 -24.15
C LEU A 53 5.54 5.12 -25.17
N GLU A 54 5.41 4.76 -26.46
CA GLU A 54 5.30 5.62 -27.65
C GLU A 54 6.52 6.44 -28.13
N GLY A 55 7.57 5.73 -28.56
CA GLY A 55 8.54 6.24 -29.52
C GLY A 55 8.34 5.70 -30.95
N ARG A 56 7.30 6.15 -31.69
CA ARG A 56 7.19 6.08 -33.18
C ARG A 56 5.91 6.74 -33.74
N GLY A 57 5.91 8.08 -33.86
CA GLY A 57 4.85 8.81 -34.55
C GLY A 57 5.34 10.14 -35.13
N ALA A 58 5.10 10.36 -36.42
CA ALA A 58 5.25 11.63 -37.16
C ALA A 58 6.63 12.34 -37.20
N ALA A 59 7.31 12.23 -38.35
CA ALA A 59 8.11 13.32 -38.90
C ALA A 59 7.61 13.65 -40.33
N ARG A 60 7.60 14.94 -40.68
CA ARG A 60 6.77 15.53 -41.75
C ARG A 60 7.24 15.25 -43.18
N ALA A 61 6.30 15.42 -44.12
CA ALA A 61 6.51 15.41 -45.56
C ALA A 61 7.43 16.55 -46.06
N ARG A 62 8.14 16.28 -47.17
CA ARG A 62 8.52 17.25 -48.22
C ARG A 62 8.75 16.50 -49.55
N GLN A 63 8.63 17.24 -50.67
CA GLN A 63 8.49 16.70 -52.04
C GLN A 63 9.83 16.24 -52.66
N GLY A 64 9.77 15.32 -53.63
CA GLY A 64 10.90 14.92 -54.48
C GLY A 64 10.52 13.87 -55.54
N HIS A 65 11.01 14.00 -56.77
CA HIS A 65 10.53 13.27 -57.95
C HIS A 65 11.27 11.94 -58.26
N ALA A 66 10.54 11.02 -58.90
CA ALA A 66 10.97 9.99 -59.87
C ALA A 66 12.14 9.01 -59.55
N GLY A 67 11.86 7.69 -59.65
CA GLY A 67 12.92 6.66 -59.75
C GLY A 67 12.41 5.20 -59.73
N ARG A 68 12.33 4.54 -60.90
CA ARG A 68 12.03 3.09 -60.99
C ARG A 68 13.25 2.25 -60.56
N ARG A 69 13.08 1.22 -59.69
CA ARG A 69 13.36 -0.22 -59.99
C ARG A 69 13.38 -1.18 -58.77
N ARG A 70 12.76 -2.36 -59.02
CA ARG A 70 13.11 -3.73 -58.55
C ARG A 70 13.10 -4.09 -57.05
N ARG A 71 12.05 -4.86 -56.69
CA ARG A 71 11.97 -6.00 -55.74
C ARG A 71 13.30 -6.47 -55.10
N ARG A 72 13.33 -6.53 -53.76
CA ARG A 72 13.92 -7.65 -53.00
C ARG A 72 13.00 -8.02 -51.83
N ARG A 73 12.72 -9.31 -51.67
CA ARG A 73 12.03 -9.87 -50.48
C ARG A 73 13.01 -9.89 -49.30
N ARG A 74 12.54 -9.57 -48.09
CA ARG A 74 13.12 -10.04 -46.82
C ARG A 74 11.99 -10.40 -45.86
N ASN A 75 12.24 -11.40 -45.02
CA ASN A 75 11.23 -12.06 -44.19
C ASN A 75 10.98 -11.26 -42.91
N GLU A 76 9.71 -11.05 -42.58
CA GLU A 76 9.30 -10.72 -41.22
C GLU A 76 9.22 -12.01 -40.40
N ARG A 77 9.87 -12.05 -39.24
CA ARG A 77 9.67 -13.11 -38.24
C ARG A 77 8.85 -12.53 -37.09
N VAL A 78 7.55 -12.85 -37.07
CA VAL A 78 6.69 -12.64 -35.90
C VAL A 78 6.92 -13.80 -34.93
N LEU A 79 7.41 -13.50 -33.73
CA LEU A 79 7.59 -14.49 -32.65
C LEU A 79 6.43 -14.36 -31.66
N ARG A 80 5.45 -15.26 -31.78
CA ARG A 80 4.46 -15.53 -30.73
C ARG A 80 5.06 -16.55 -29.76
N LEU A 81 5.22 -16.19 -28.49
CA LEU A 81 5.58 -17.14 -27.44
C LEU A 81 4.31 -17.59 -26.70
N ARG A 82 3.93 -18.86 -26.88
CA ARG A 82 3.02 -19.57 -25.97
C ARG A 82 3.82 -20.11 -24.80
N ARG A 83 3.30 -19.99 -23.58
CA ARG A 83 3.77 -20.73 -22.40
C ARG A 83 3.27 -22.18 -22.49
N GLU A 84 4.14 -23.14 -22.21
CA GLU A 84 3.80 -24.44 -21.60
C GLU A 84 5.01 -24.92 -20.76
N PRO A 85 4.81 -25.81 -19.77
CA PRO A 85 5.67 -25.87 -18.58
C PRO A 85 6.89 -26.81 -18.69
N GLY A 86 8.02 -26.38 -18.13
CA GLY A 86 9.24 -27.18 -18.02
C GLY A 86 9.24 -28.07 -16.76
N ARG A 87 9.45 -29.38 -16.95
CA ARG A 87 9.80 -30.31 -15.86
C ARG A 87 11.24 -30.10 -15.39
N VAL A 88 11.48 -30.35 -14.11
CA VAL A 88 12.82 -30.45 -13.51
C VAL A 88 13.38 -31.86 -13.74
N ASP A 89 14.60 -31.95 -14.26
CA ASP A 89 15.37 -33.20 -14.30
C ASP A 89 16.51 -33.18 -13.27
N ARG A 90 16.72 -34.32 -12.61
CA ARG A 90 17.74 -34.51 -11.55
C ARG A 90 19.08 -34.95 -12.14
N ALA A 91 20.17 -34.35 -11.67
CA ALA A 91 21.52 -34.91 -11.84
C ALA A 91 21.69 -36.19 -10.99
N GLY A 92 22.38 -37.19 -11.54
CA GLY A 92 22.42 -38.54 -10.97
C GLY A 92 23.66 -38.87 -10.13
N ARG A 93 23.62 -40.07 -9.52
CA ARG A 93 24.80 -40.82 -9.06
C ARG A 93 24.90 -42.10 -9.88
N GLY A 94 26.11 -42.47 -10.30
CA GLY A 94 26.40 -43.83 -10.78
C GLY A 94 26.55 -44.81 -9.61
N ALA A 95 26.77 -46.11 -9.83
CA ALA A 95 26.72 -46.91 -11.04
C ALA A 95 26.69 -48.40 -10.64
N THR A 96 26.05 -49.27 -11.43
CA THR A 96 26.52 -50.62 -11.87
C THR A 96 25.38 -51.48 -12.43
N ARG A 97 25.75 -52.41 -13.31
CA ARG A 97 24.97 -53.43 -14.04
C ARG A 97 25.54 -54.82 -13.62
N PRO A 98 25.02 -56.02 -14.02
CA PRO A 98 24.29 -56.31 -15.27
C PRO A 98 23.19 -57.42 -15.29
N ALA A 99 22.53 -57.51 -16.47
CA ALA A 99 22.08 -58.73 -17.19
C ALA A 99 20.89 -59.61 -16.72
N GLY A 100 20.18 -60.19 -17.71
CA GLY A 100 19.10 -61.19 -17.57
C GLY A 100 17.75 -60.74 -18.20
N ALA A 101 17.49 -60.81 -19.51
CA ALA A 101 17.23 -61.97 -20.37
C ALA A 101 15.73 -62.33 -20.57
N ARG A 102 15.20 -61.96 -21.76
CA ARG A 102 14.16 -62.60 -22.61
C ARG A 102 13.03 -63.43 -21.95
N GLY A 103 11.76 -63.02 -22.15
CA GLY A 103 10.57 -63.85 -21.89
C GLY A 103 9.35 -63.48 -22.76
N ARG A 104 8.99 -64.34 -23.72
CA ARG A 104 7.95 -64.17 -24.76
C ARG A 104 6.49 -64.15 -24.24
N GLY A 105 5.56 -63.46 -24.93
CA GLY A 105 4.14 -63.86 -24.93
C GLY A 105 3.07 -62.89 -25.48
N ARG A 106 2.69 -63.07 -26.77
CA ARG A 106 1.32 -63.01 -27.41
C ARG A 106 0.21 -62.12 -26.77
N ARG A 107 -0.68 -61.40 -27.48
CA ARG A 107 -1.10 -61.19 -28.91
C ARG A 107 -1.93 -59.87 -28.95
N ALA A 108 -1.84 -59.01 -29.98
CA ALA A 108 -2.79 -58.86 -31.13
C ALA A 108 -4.31 -58.83 -30.77
N ASP A 109 -5.19 -57.99 -31.34
CA ASP A 109 -5.11 -56.85 -32.29
C ASP A 109 -6.50 -56.15 -32.40
N GLY A 110 -6.57 -54.96 -33.03
CA GLY A 110 -7.75 -54.56 -33.85
C GLY A 110 -8.92 -53.76 -33.24
N ARG A 111 -9.30 -52.66 -33.92
CA ARG A 111 -10.54 -51.85 -33.72
C ARG A 111 -11.64 -52.25 -34.77
N PRO A 112 -12.68 -51.45 -35.10
CA PRO A 112 -14.06 -51.44 -34.56
C PRO A 112 -15.13 -51.74 -35.68
N PRO A 113 -16.30 -51.04 -35.74
CA PRO A 113 -17.66 -51.33 -35.20
C PRO A 113 -18.60 -51.99 -36.29
N PRO A 114 -19.97 -52.01 -36.27
CA PRO A 114 -20.84 -50.81 -36.51
C PRO A 114 -22.40 -50.84 -36.18
N HIS A 115 -23.12 -49.71 -36.40
CA HIS A 115 -24.58 -49.56 -36.80
C HIS A 115 -25.75 -50.07 -35.87
N ALA A 116 -27.04 -49.62 -35.89
CA ALA A 116 -27.78 -48.49 -36.52
C ALA A 116 -29.26 -48.28 -36.04
N ARG A 117 -29.73 -47.00 -36.00
CA ARG A 117 -31.06 -46.41 -36.43
C ARG A 117 -32.44 -46.60 -35.70
N ARG A 118 -33.23 -45.51 -35.85
CA ARG A 118 -34.72 -45.26 -35.72
C ARG A 118 -35.26 -44.90 -34.32
N GLY A 119 -36.25 -44.00 -34.16
CA GLY A 119 -37.10 -43.26 -35.13
C GLY A 119 -37.60 -41.89 -34.63
N ALA A 120 -38.55 -41.24 -35.35
CA ALA A 120 -38.91 -39.82 -35.21
C ALA A 120 -40.39 -39.57 -34.85
N SER A 121 -40.73 -38.34 -34.41
CA SER A 121 -41.80 -37.49 -34.96
C SER A 121 -41.84 -36.10 -34.27
N ALA A 122 -42.64 -35.14 -34.75
CA ALA A 122 -42.44 -33.69 -34.53
C ALA A 122 -43.74 -32.88 -34.32
N GLY A 123 -43.58 -31.60 -33.92
CA GLY A 123 -44.63 -30.56 -33.80
C GLY A 123 -45.05 -30.25 -32.36
N GLY A 124 -45.42 -29.01 -31.96
CA GLY A 124 -45.41 -27.73 -32.67
C GLY A 124 -46.20 -26.64 -31.89
N ASP A 125 -45.70 -25.40 -31.91
CA ASP A 125 -46.38 -24.10 -31.67
C ASP A 125 -47.27 -23.79 -30.43
N ARG A 126 -46.89 -22.68 -29.76
CA ARG A 126 -47.72 -21.55 -29.21
C ARG A 126 -48.45 -21.60 -27.85
N VAL A 127 -48.04 -20.64 -27.01
CA VAL A 127 -48.84 -19.61 -26.27
C VAL A 127 -50.04 -20.06 -25.41
N GLY A 128 -49.96 -19.84 -24.09
CA GLY A 128 -51.12 -19.96 -23.18
C GLY A 128 -50.88 -19.46 -21.74
N ARG A 129 -51.32 -18.23 -21.45
CA ARG A 129 -51.41 -17.52 -20.16
C ARG A 129 -51.81 -18.35 -18.91
N ALA A 130 -51.21 -17.95 -17.77
CA ALA A 130 -51.83 -17.71 -16.44
C ALA A 130 -52.52 -18.91 -15.72
N ASP A 131 -52.80 -18.90 -14.40
CA ASP A 131 -52.72 -17.86 -13.36
C ASP A 131 -52.67 -18.53 -11.96
N ARG A 132 -52.27 -17.77 -10.91
CA ARG A 132 -52.52 -18.04 -9.47
C ARG A 132 -51.95 -19.32 -8.81
N ALA A 133 -51.74 -19.37 -7.49
CA ALA A 133 -51.49 -18.32 -6.48
C ALA A 133 -50.96 -18.96 -5.18
N LEU A 134 -50.25 -18.14 -4.40
CA LEU A 134 -50.01 -18.22 -2.96
C LEU A 134 -50.60 -19.41 -2.17
N ARG A 135 -49.73 -20.12 -1.44
CA ARG A 135 -50.01 -20.48 -0.04
C ARG A 135 -48.86 -20.05 0.87
N THR A 136 -49.20 -19.16 1.80
CA THR A 136 -48.37 -18.74 2.92
C THR A 136 -48.22 -19.87 3.94
N HIS A 137 -47.01 -20.11 4.43
CA HIS A 137 -46.83 -20.71 5.76
C HIS A 137 -45.95 -19.81 6.63
N ARG A 138 -46.46 -19.50 7.83
CA ARG A 138 -45.83 -18.61 8.80
C ARG A 138 -44.80 -19.37 9.66
N SER A 139 -43.71 -18.69 9.94
CA SER A 139 -42.93 -18.72 11.20
C SER A 139 -42.73 -20.08 11.90
N GLY A 140 -41.57 -20.68 11.69
CA GLY A 140 -40.89 -21.54 12.65
C GLY A 140 -39.49 -20.98 12.90
N GLY A 141 -39.37 -20.01 13.82
CA GLY A 141 -38.09 -19.36 14.11
C GLY A 141 -37.16 -20.28 14.90
N VAL A 142 -36.14 -20.82 14.23
CA VAL A 142 -34.98 -21.43 14.88
C VAL A 142 -33.76 -20.71 14.32
N HIS A 143 -33.00 -20.05 15.19
CA HIS A 143 -31.73 -19.44 14.83
C HIS A 143 -30.76 -20.54 14.40
N ARG A 144 -30.65 -20.74 13.09
CA ARG A 144 -29.69 -21.66 12.51
C ARG A 144 -28.34 -20.95 12.42
N PHE A 145 -27.63 -20.92 13.55
CA PHE A 145 -26.21 -20.57 13.57
C PHE A 145 -25.50 -21.35 12.46
N LEU A 146 -24.66 -20.69 11.67
CA LEU A 146 -23.69 -21.40 10.83
C LEU A 146 -22.71 -22.13 11.75
N ARG A 147 -23.01 -23.40 12.04
CA ARG A 147 -21.96 -24.34 12.43
C ARG A 147 -21.05 -24.48 11.22
N LEU A 148 -19.83 -23.96 11.34
CA LEU A 148 -18.74 -24.29 10.43
C LEU A 148 -18.59 -25.82 10.38
N PRO A 149 -18.36 -26.41 9.19
CA PRO A 149 -18.20 -27.85 9.06
C PRO A 149 -16.97 -28.36 9.82
N GLU A 150 -17.03 -29.64 10.19
CA GLU A 150 -16.31 -30.28 11.30
C GLU A 150 -14.79 -30.52 11.09
N GLU A 151 -14.17 -29.86 10.09
CA GLU A 151 -12.72 -29.91 9.81
C GLU A 151 -12.11 -28.53 9.41
N VAL A 152 -12.84 -27.43 9.57
CA VAL A 152 -12.28 -26.09 9.30
C VAL A 152 -11.35 -25.67 10.45
N ALA A 153 -10.07 -25.53 10.16
CA ALA A 153 -9.07 -24.99 11.09
C ALA A 153 -9.55 -23.67 11.70
N VAL A 154 -9.31 -23.49 13.01
CA VAL A 154 -9.66 -22.26 13.74
C VAL A 154 -9.03 -21.05 13.03
N ASN A 155 -9.85 -20.24 12.35
CA ASN A 155 -9.38 -19.24 11.38
C ASN A 155 -8.92 -17.93 12.06
N LEU A 156 -7.96 -18.06 12.97
CA LEU A 156 -7.32 -16.96 13.70
C LEU A 156 -6.59 -16.01 12.74
N LEU A 157 -6.41 -14.77 13.17
CA LEU A 157 -5.71 -13.71 12.45
C LEU A 157 -4.63 -13.09 13.33
N PRO A 158 -3.35 -13.51 13.26
CA PRO A 158 -2.79 -14.58 12.41
C PRO A 158 -3.18 -16.00 12.86
N ARG A 159 -3.16 -16.96 11.93
CA ARG A 159 -3.11 -18.39 12.26
C ARG A 159 -1.75 -18.66 12.94
N PRO A 160 -1.74 -19.31 14.11
CA PRO A 160 -0.51 -19.57 14.84
C PRO A 160 0.38 -20.57 14.10
N ARG A 161 1.67 -20.58 14.43
CA ARG A 161 2.64 -21.52 13.87
C ARG A 161 2.33 -22.99 14.22
N SER A 162 1.78 -23.24 15.41
CA SER A 162 1.29 -24.56 15.81
C SER A 162 0.10 -24.43 16.76
N SER A 163 -0.96 -25.21 16.52
CA SER A 163 -2.11 -25.34 17.40
C SER A 163 -2.70 -26.75 17.32
N ALA A 164 -3.14 -27.28 18.45
CA ALA A 164 -3.89 -28.53 18.54
C ALA A 164 -5.07 -28.33 19.51
N PHE A 165 -6.29 -28.52 19.03
CA PHE A 165 -7.53 -28.37 19.80
C PHE A 165 -8.35 -29.65 19.74
N ASP A 166 -9.07 -29.97 20.81
CA ASP A 166 -10.10 -31.02 20.85
C ASP A 166 -11.52 -30.40 20.83
N ASP A 167 -12.56 -31.23 20.69
CA ASP A 167 -13.94 -30.78 20.54
C ASP A 167 -14.54 -30.14 21.82
N ARG A 168 -13.90 -30.33 22.98
CA ARG A 168 -14.38 -29.85 24.26
C ARG A 168 -14.11 -28.36 24.39
N ARG A 169 -14.99 -27.69 25.14
CA ARG A 169 -14.92 -26.25 25.36
C ARG A 169 -15.16 -25.92 26.83
N VAL A 170 -14.35 -25.01 27.35
CA VAL A 170 -14.43 -24.50 28.73
C VAL A 170 -14.78 -23.01 28.72
N PRO A 171 -15.41 -22.45 29.77
CA PRO A 171 -15.64 -21.01 29.85
C PRO A 171 -14.31 -20.25 29.83
N ALA A 172 -14.26 -19.10 29.13
CA ALA A 172 -13.09 -18.24 29.18
C ALA A 172 -12.78 -17.80 30.63
N ARG A 173 -11.50 -17.88 31.01
CA ARG A 173 -10.98 -17.49 32.33
C ARG A 173 -9.71 -16.65 32.15
N GLU A 174 -9.42 -15.83 33.15
CA GLU A 174 -8.17 -15.07 33.20
C GLU A 174 -6.96 -16.03 33.27
N PRO A 175 -5.99 -15.93 32.35
CA PRO A 175 -4.87 -16.87 32.29
C PRO A 175 -3.87 -16.68 33.43
N VAL A 176 -3.33 -17.78 33.93
CA VAL A 176 -2.11 -17.78 34.75
C VAL A 176 -0.92 -17.55 33.82
N VAL A 177 -0.27 -16.39 33.94
CA VAL A 177 0.90 -16.03 33.11
C VAL A 177 2.20 -16.36 33.86
N ARG A 178 3.13 -16.99 33.14
CA ARG A 178 4.52 -17.24 33.55
C ARG A 178 5.46 -16.77 32.45
N PHE A 179 6.71 -16.49 32.81
CA PHE A 179 7.75 -16.11 31.85
C PHE A 179 8.83 -17.19 31.74
N ASP A 180 9.26 -17.46 30.51
CA ASP A 180 10.35 -18.37 30.15
C ASP A 180 11.14 -17.77 28.99
N ALA A 181 12.24 -17.09 29.31
CA ALA A 181 13.12 -16.43 28.35
C ALA A 181 13.92 -17.41 27.45
N SER A 182 13.68 -18.73 27.54
CA SER A 182 14.18 -19.70 26.56
C SER A 182 13.26 -19.85 25.32
N LEU A 183 12.06 -19.27 25.37
CA LEU A 183 11.19 -19.11 24.20
C LEU A 183 11.75 -18.06 23.22
N PRO A 184 11.44 -18.13 21.91
CA PRO A 184 11.74 -17.05 20.98
C PRO A 184 11.10 -15.74 21.43
N ALA A 185 11.77 -14.60 21.18
CA ALA A 185 11.23 -13.28 21.49
C ALA A 185 9.82 -13.07 20.90
N GLU A 186 8.96 -12.34 21.62
CA GLU A 186 7.53 -12.19 21.33
C GLU A 186 6.72 -13.51 21.31
N GLY A 187 7.35 -14.64 21.65
CA GLY A 187 6.78 -15.98 21.59
C GLY A 187 6.07 -16.41 22.86
N TYR A 188 5.16 -17.39 22.72
CA TYR A 188 4.41 -17.96 23.83
C TYR A 188 3.96 -19.40 23.58
N ARG A 189 3.70 -20.10 24.69
CA ARG A 189 2.87 -21.30 24.77
C ARG A 189 1.60 -20.95 25.51
N LEU A 190 0.46 -21.38 24.97
CA LEU A 190 -0.86 -21.23 25.57
C LEU A 190 -1.46 -22.63 25.71
N THR A 191 -1.97 -22.96 26.90
CA THR A 191 -2.67 -24.22 27.19
C THR A 191 -4.05 -23.90 27.76
N VAL A 192 -5.08 -24.58 27.28
CA VAL A 192 -6.45 -24.52 27.78
C VAL A 192 -6.89 -25.94 28.14
N ASP A 193 -7.31 -26.16 29.38
CA ASP A 193 -7.81 -27.46 29.86
C ASP A 193 -9.00 -27.31 30.83
N ASP A 194 -9.48 -28.43 31.40
CA ASP A 194 -10.60 -28.42 32.36
C ASP A 194 -10.28 -27.66 33.68
N GLY A 195 -8.99 -27.49 34.00
CA GLY A 195 -8.50 -26.73 35.15
C GLY A 195 -8.47 -25.22 34.88
N GLY A 196 -8.06 -24.79 33.69
CA GLY A 196 -8.12 -23.39 33.28
C GLY A 196 -7.28 -23.04 32.07
N VAL A 197 -6.60 -21.89 32.15
CA VAL A 197 -5.78 -21.34 31.07
C VAL A 197 -4.40 -20.98 31.61
N GLU A 198 -3.35 -21.52 31.00
CA GLU A 198 -1.95 -21.19 31.30
C GLU A 198 -1.29 -20.55 30.08
N VAL A 199 -0.51 -19.49 30.33
CA VAL A 199 0.33 -18.82 29.33
C VAL A 199 1.77 -18.83 29.84
N VAL A 200 2.69 -19.35 29.04
CA VAL A 200 4.14 -19.22 29.24
C VAL A 200 4.67 -18.36 28.10
N ALA A 201 5.15 -17.16 28.41
CA ALA A 201 5.61 -16.17 27.42
C ALA A 201 7.13 -15.92 27.52
N ALA A 202 7.76 -15.53 26.42
CA ALA A 202 9.16 -15.07 26.42
C ALA A 202 9.32 -13.74 27.19
N ASP A 203 8.38 -12.83 26.94
CA ASP A 203 8.39 -11.43 27.34
C ASP A 203 6.94 -10.88 27.42
N ASP A 204 6.79 -9.61 27.79
CA ASP A 204 5.49 -8.94 27.91
C ASP A 204 4.71 -8.89 26.58
N ALA A 205 5.41 -8.84 25.44
CA ALA A 205 4.79 -8.84 24.12
C ALA A 205 4.21 -10.24 23.80
N GLY A 206 4.96 -11.31 24.08
CA GLY A 206 4.46 -12.68 23.99
C GLY A 206 3.24 -12.92 24.89
N ALA A 207 3.24 -12.37 26.11
CA ALA A 207 2.09 -12.44 27.02
C ALA A 207 0.87 -11.68 26.48
N PHE A 208 1.08 -10.53 25.82
CA PHE A 208 0.02 -9.78 25.13
C PHE A 208 -0.53 -10.54 23.91
N TYR A 209 0.32 -11.12 23.07
CA TYR A 209 -0.11 -11.88 21.89
C TYR A 209 -0.83 -13.19 22.24
N ALA A 210 -0.44 -13.84 23.35
CA ALA A 210 -1.20 -14.97 23.89
C ALA A 210 -2.64 -14.56 24.27
N ARG A 211 -2.81 -13.38 24.88
CA ARG A 211 -4.13 -12.81 25.22
C ARG A 211 -4.92 -12.39 23.98
N ALA A 212 -4.27 -11.87 22.94
CA ALA A 212 -4.90 -11.60 21.65
C ALA A 212 -5.46 -12.89 21.02
N THR A 213 -4.68 -13.97 20.99
CA THR A 213 -5.15 -15.29 20.52
C THR A 213 -6.28 -15.85 21.39
N LEU A 214 -6.23 -15.72 22.72
CA LEU A 214 -7.34 -16.09 23.61
C LEU A 214 -8.64 -15.32 23.29
N ALA A 215 -8.55 -14.01 23.06
CA ALA A 215 -9.70 -13.18 22.71
C ALA A 215 -10.30 -13.56 21.33
N GLN A 216 -9.46 -13.98 20.38
CA GLN A 216 -9.91 -14.49 19.09
C GLN A 216 -10.56 -15.88 19.20
N LEU A 217 -9.98 -16.79 19.98
CA LEU A 217 -10.59 -18.09 20.29
C LEU A 217 -11.97 -17.92 20.94
N ALA A 218 -12.07 -17.05 21.95
CA ALA A 218 -13.35 -16.74 22.59
C ALA A 218 -14.40 -16.20 21.60
N ARG A 219 -13.97 -15.38 20.63
CA ARG A 219 -14.85 -14.82 19.58
C ARG A 219 -15.37 -15.89 18.62
N LEU A 220 -14.53 -16.87 18.25
CA LEU A 220 -14.88 -17.99 17.36
C LEU A 220 -15.76 -19.07 18.03
N HIS A 221 -15.88 -19.04 19.36
CA HIS A 221 -16.55 -20.08 20.14
C HIS A 221 -17.56 -19.52 21.17
N ASP A 222 -18.21 -18.41 20.85
CA ASP A 222 -19.32 -17.80 21.63
C ASP A 222 -18.97 -17.51 23.12
N GLY A 223 -17.74 -17.06 23.38
CA GLY A 223 -17.23 -16.76 24.72
C GLY A 223 -16.62 -17.97 25.45
N MET A 224 -16.63 -19.15 24.84
CA MET A 224 -15.94 -20.34 25.32
C MET A 224 -14.54 -20.45 24.70
N LEU A 225 -13.66 -21.24 25.30
CA LEU A 225 -12.35 -21.58 24.75
C LEU A 225 -12.31 -23.08 24.41
N PRO A 226 -11.76 -23.48 23.24
CA PRO A 226 -11.54 -24.88 22.93
C PRO A 226 -10.38 -25.41 23.79
N VAL A 227 -10.51 -26.64 24.29
CA VAL A 227 -9.45 -27.31 25.05
C VAL A 227 -8.33 -27.70 24.08
N GLY A 228 -7.08 -27.44 24.46
CA GLY A 228 -5.94 -27.62 23.56
C GLY A 228 -4.73 -26.74 23.89
N ALA A 229 -3.82 -26.63 22.93
CA ALA A 229 -2.59 -25.86 23.07
C ALA A 229 -2.22 -25.09 21.79
N VAL A 230 -1.52 -23.97 21.96
CA VAL A 230 -0.92 -23.15 20.90
C VAL A 230 0.55 -22.90 21.25
N HIS A 231 1.44 -22.97 20.27
CA HIS A 231 2.85 -22.58 20.38
C HIS A 231 3.20 -21.69 19.19
N ASP A 232 3.57 -20.44 19.46
CA ASP A 232 3.55 -19.38 18.46
C ASP A 232 4.57 -18.27 18.77
N TRP A 233 5.11 -17.66 17.71
CA TRP A 233 6.08 -16.55 17.74
C TRP A 233 6.18 -15.95 16.32
N PRO A 234 6.60 -14.69 16.14
CA PRO A 234 6.65 -14.07 14.81
C PRO A 234 7.84 -14.54 13.95
N ASP A 235 7.67 -14.45 12.63
CA ASP A 235 8.74 -14.61 11.64
C ASP A 235 9.60 -13.34 11.51
N LEU A 236 8.99 -12.16 11.63
CA LEU A 236 9.66 -10.85 11.52
C LEU A 236 9.55 -10.04 12.83
N PRO A 237 10.66 -9.50 13.36
CA PRO A 237 10.64 -8.71 14.60
C PRO A 237 9.80 -7.42 14.51
N VAL A 238 9.84 -6.71 13.38
CA VAL A 238 8.98 -5.54 13.15
C VAL A 238 7.87 -5.89 12.17
N ARG A 239 6.63 -5.68 12.61
CA ARG A 239 5.39 -5.91 11.85
C ARG A 239 4.62 -4.60 11.91
N GLY A 240 4.93 -3.72 10.95
CA GLY A 240 4.53 -2.32 10.97
C GLY A 240 3.43 -1.98 9.97
N VAL A 241 2.66 -0.93 10.29
CA VAL A 241 1.73 -0.26 9.38
C VAL A 241 2.11 1.22 9.28
N MET A 242 2.25 1.76 8.07
CA MET A 242 2.38 3.20 7.83
C MET A 242 1.04 3.76 7.35
N LEU A 243 0.55 4.82 8.00
CA LEU A 243 -0.68 5.51 7.63
C LEU A 243 -0.35 6.90 7.06
N ASP A 244 -0.77 7.17 5.82
CA ASP A 244 -0.68 8.50 5.23
C ASP A 244 -1.74 9.42 5.84
N ILE A 245 -1.25 10.35 6.67
CA ILE A 245 -2.05 11.42 7.25
C ILE A 245 -1.61 12.79 6.73
N SER A 246 -0.93 12.84 5.59
CA SER A 246 -0.45 14.09 4.95
C SER A 246 -1.18 14.41 3.66
N ARG A 247 -1.73 13.41 2.96
CA ARG A 247 -2.51 13.61 1.74
C ARG A 247 -3.96 13.82 2.15
N ASP A 248 -4.22 15.06 2.57
CA ASP A 248 -5.49 15.68 2.94
C ASP A 248 -6.19 15.10 4.19
N LYS A 249 -6.24 13.78 4.35
CA LYS A 249 -7.00 13.10 5.41
C LYS A 249 -6.19 12.95 6.69
N VAL A 250 -6.57 13.69 7.74
CA VAL A 250 -6.10 13.45 9.12
C VAL A 250 -7.21 12.75 9.93
N PRO A 251 -7.06 11.46 10.29
CA PRO A 251 -8.03 10.75 11.12
C PRO A 251 -8.19 11.38 12.51
N THR A 252 -9.36 11.19 13.12
CA THR A 252 -9.60 11.61 14.51
C THR A 252 -8.84 10.73 15.50
N GLN A 253 -8.57 11.25 16.70
CA GLN A 253 -7.97 10.48 17.80
C GLN A 253 -8.76 9.19 18.12
N ALA A 254 -10.10 9.22 18.03
CA ALA A 254 -10.93 8.03 18.22
C ALA A 254 -10.64 6.98 17.14
N THR A 255 -10.66 7.36 15.85
CA THR A 255 -10.38 6.46 14.73
C THR A 255 -8.95 5.89 14.78
N LEU A 256 -7.95 6.70 15.14
CA LEU A 256 -6.57 6.22 15.32
C LEU A 256 -6.51 5.16 16.42
N ARG A 257 -7.09 5.42 17.59
CA ARG A 257 -7.11 4.49 18.73
C ARG A 257 -7.83 3.18 18.40
N GLU A 258 -8.98 3.24 17.73
CA GLU A 258 -9.73 2.07 17.29
C GLU A 258 -8.96 1.22 16.27
N LEU A 259 -8.29 1.86 15.31
CA LEU A 259 -7.46 1.18 14.33
C LEU A 259 -6.23 0.54 15.00
N ILE A 260 -5.50 1.27 15.84
CA ILE A 260 -4.34 0.76 16.58
C ILE A 260 -4.71 -0.43 17.46
N ALA A 261 -5.87 -0.39 18.16
CA ALA A 261 -6.34 -1.51 18.96
C ALA A 261 -6.66 -2.75 18.09
N ARG A 262 -7.23 -2.57 16.89
CA ARG A 262 -7.46 -3.66 15.93
C ARG A 262 -6.13 -4.23 15.42
N LEU A 263 -5.21 -3.38 14.97
CA LEU A 263 -3.87 -3.77 14.51
C LEU A 263 -3.11 -4.56 15.57
N ALA A 264 -3.08 -4.09 16.82
CA ALA A 264 -2.50 -4.80 17.95
C ALA A 264 -3.15 -6.17 18.19
N SER A 265 -4.48 -6.27 18.02
CA SER A 265 -5.20 -7.56 18.12
C SER A 265 -4.85 -8.55 17.00
N TRP A 266 -4.29 -8.07 15.88
CA TRP A 266 -3.71 -8.87 14.79
C TRP A 266 -2.18 -9.01 14.91
N LYS A 267 -1.61 -8.64 16.07
CA LYS A 267 -0.18 -8.74 16.43
C LYS A 267 0.77 -7.85 15.62
N VAL A 268 0.27 -6.78 15.00
CA VAL A 268 1.07 -5.64 14.53
C VAL A 268 1.70 -4.96 15.75
N ASN A 269 2.99 -4.66 15.69
CA ASN A 269 3.74 -4.08 16.82
C ASN A 269 4.34 -2.70 16.53
N GLN A 270 4.09 -2.13 15.35
CA GLN A 270 4.48 -0.77 15.03
C GLN A 270 3.43 -0.05 14.18
N VAL A 271 3.20 1.22 14.46
CA VAL A 271 2.47 2.14 13.59
C VAL A 271 3.33 3.36 13.31
N GLN A 272 3.43 3.74 12.04
CA GLN A 272 4.03 4.99 11.60
C GLN A 272 2.95 5.95 11.13
N LEU A 273 3.06 7.21 11.54
CA LEU A 273 2.26 8.30 10.97
C LEU A 273 3.16 9.07 9.99
N TYR A 274 2.75 9.15 8.73
CA TYR A 274 3.46 9.91 7.71
C TYR A 274 3.01 11.38 7.72
N MET A 275 3.92 12.26 8.17
CA MET A 275 3.67 13.63 8.64
C MET A 275 4.57 14.67 7.95
N GLU A 276 4.22 15.04 6.73
CA GLU A 276 4.83 16.15 5.97
C GLU A 276 4.51 17.49 6.63
N HIS A 277 3.22 17.78 6.85
CA HIS A 277 2.73 19.06 7.39
C HIS A 277 1.62 18.91 8.42
N THR A 278 1.23 17.68 8.77
CA THR A 278 0.06 17.39 9.62
C THR A 278 0.40 17.19 11.10
N PHE A 279 1.51 17.82 11.52
CA PHE A 279 1.85 18.08 12.92
C PHE A 279 1.78 19.60 13.16
N ALA A 280 1.26 20.02 14.31
CA ALA A 280 1.03 21.43 14.65
C ALA A 280 2.33 22.14 15.13
N TYR A 281 3.31 22.27 14.25
CA TYR A 281 4.60 22.92 14.53
C TYR A 281 4.43 24.37 14.98
N ARG A 282 5.05 24.76 16.09
CA ARG A 282 5.11 26.17 16.54
C ARG A 282 5.71 27.06 15.45
N ASP A 283 5.27 28.32 15.41
CA ASP A 283 5.75 29.35 14.46
C ASP A 283 5.66 28.98 12.96
N HIS A 284 4.92 27.93 12.60
CA HIS A 284 4.71 27.43 11.23
C HIS A 284 3.23 27.25 10.85
N GLU A 285 2.30 27.87 11.59
CA GLU A 285 0.83 27.76 11.40
C GLU A 285 0.38 27.99 9.95
N GLU A 286 1.04 28.90 9.23
CA GLU A 286 0.79 29.19 7.81
C GLU A 286 0.77 27.93 6.92
N VAL A 287 1.57 26.91 7.25
CA VAL A 287 1.71 25.67 6.49
C VAL A 287 0.60 24.66 6.78
N TRP A 288 0.17 24.58 8.05
CA TRP A 288 -0.65 23.48 8.54
C TRP A 288 -2.08 23.85 8.95
N ALA A 289 -2.43 25.14 9.07
CA ALA A 289 -3.72 25.59 9.58
C ALA A 289 -4.94 24.92 8.89
N SER A 290 -4.89 24.74 7.57
CA SER A 290 -5.98 24.14 6.79
C SER A 290 -6.02 22.60 6.85
N ALA A 291 -5.02 21.94 7.44
CA ALA A 291 -4.88 20.49 7.44
C ALA A 291 -5.46 19.81 8.70
N SER A 292 -5.90 20.58 9.71
CA SER A 292 -6.32 20.05 11.03
C SER A 292 -5.28 19.08 11.65
N PRO A 293 -4.03 19.52 11.84
CA PRO A 293 -2.89 18.67 12.22
C PRO A 293 -2.99 18.12 13.64
N LEU A 294 -2.28 17.03 13.92
CA LEU A 294 -2.11 16.52 15.28
C LEU A 294 -1.21 17.45 16.10
N THR A 295 -1.63 17.75 17.34
CA THR A 295 -0.80 18.50 18.28
C THR A 295 0.21 17.60 19.00
N GLY A 296 1.31 18.15 19.50
CA GLY A 296 2.28 17.37 20.29
C GLY A 296 1.69 16.69 21.53
N ASP A 297 0.67 17.29 22.16
CA ASP A 297 -0.05 16.69 23.29
C ASP A 297 -0.90 15.48 22.84
N GLU A 298 -1.56 15.58 21.70
CA GLU A 298 -2.33 14.50 21.08
C GLU A 298 -1.44 13.34 20.65
N VAL A 299 -0.28 13.62 20.05
CA VAL A 299 0.70 12.59 19.68
C VAL A 299 1.25 11.91 20.93
N ARG A 300 1.63 12.64 21.99
CA ARG A 300 2.07 12.05 23.27
C ARG A 300 0.98 11.22 23.95
N ASP A 301 -0.29 11.54 23.73
CA ASP A 301 -1.43 10.78 24.23
C ASP A 301 -1.72 9.50 23.42
N LEU A 302 -1.44 9.55 22.11
CA LEU A 302 -1.50 8.39 21.22
C LEU A 302 -0.32 7.43 21.46
N ASP A 303 0.90 7.94 21.63
CA ASP A 303 2.11 7.18 21.97
C ASP A 303 1.90 6.31 23.23
N ARG A 304 1.35 6.91 24.30
CA ARG A 304 0.98 6.18 25.53
C ARG A 304 -0.02 5.05 25.27
N PHE A 305 -0.97 5.28 24.36
CA PHE A 305 -1.98 4.29 24.00
C PHE A 305 -1.39 3.14 23.18
N CYS A 306 -0.55 3.45 22.18
CA CYS A 306 0.16 2.44 21.40
C CYS A 306 0.99 1.54 22.33
N ARG A 307 1.78 2.13 23.24
CA ARG A 307 2.59 1.37 24.22
C ARG A 307 1.76 0.47 25.13
N ALA A 308 0.57 0.92 25.55
CA ALA A 308 -0.35 0.09 26.34
C ALA A 308 -0.89 -1.14 25.56
N HIS A 309 -0.76 -1.15 24.24
CA HIS A 309 -1.16 -2.23 23.34
C HIS A 309 0.05 -2.96 22.71
N GLN A 310 1.26 -2.82 23.26
CA GLN A 310 2.50 -3.36 22.70
C GLN A 310 2.77 -2.90 21.25
N VAL A 311 2.36 -1.68 20.91
CA VAL A 311 2.63 -1.02 19.63
C VAL A 311 3.61 0.13 19.85
N GLU A 312 4.68 0.15 19.06
CA GLU A 312 5.56 1.30 18.90
C GLU A 312 4.93 2.35 17.97
N LEU A 313 4.87 3.61 18.40
CA LEU A 313 4.48 4.73 17.52
C LEU A 313 5.73 5.44 17.00
N VAL A 314 6.00 5.36 15.70
CA VAL A 314 7.19 5.94 15.07
C VAL A 314 6.82 7.21 14.27
N PRO A 315 7.55 8.32 14.43
CA PRO A 315 7.42 9.47 13.55
C PRO A 315 7.99 9.14 12.16
N ASN A 316 7.18 9.30 11.11
CA ASN A 316 7.65 9.28 9.73
C ASN A 316 7.46 10.66 9.11
N ARG A 317 8.57 11.34 8.83
CA ARG A 317 8.61 12.71 8.33
C ARG A 317 9.57 12.79 7.16
N ASN A 318 9.11 13.29 6.01
CA ASN A 318 10.02 13.59 4.93
C ASN A 318 10.94 14.77 5.26
N CYS A 319 12.23 14.57 5.03
CA CYS A 319 13.30 15.51 5.33
C CYS A 319 14.04 16.00 4.07
N LEU A 320 13.53 15.73 2.86
CA LEU A 320 14.09 16.24 1.60
C LEU A 320 13.04 16.42 0.49
N GLY A 321 12.41 15.32 0.07
CA GLY A 321 11.31 15.30 -0.89
C GLY A 321 9.96 15.60 -0.22
N HIS A 322 8.88 15.61 -1.01
CA HIS A 322 7.51 15.82 -0.52
C HIS A 322 7.31 17.05 0.40
N MET A 323 7.97 18.16 0.04
CA MET A 323 7.90 19.42 0.77
C MET A 323 6.97 20.45 0.13
N GLU A 324 6.09 20.09 -0.81
CA GLU A 324 5.28 21.06 -1.56
C GLU A 324 4.33 21.88 -0.68
N ARG A 325 3.77 21.28 0.36
CA ARG A 325 2.89 21.97 1.32
C ARG A 325 3.66 23.05 2.09
N TRP A 326 4.97 22.92 2.27
CA TRP A 326 5.87 23.96 2.81
C TRP A 326 6.32 24.95 1.74
N LEU A 327 6.90 24.46 0.65
CA LEU A 327 7.61 25.27 -0.36
C LEU A 327 6.69 26.15 -1.22
N LYS A 328 5.36 25.97 -1.15
CA LYS A 328 4.38 26.91 -1.71
C LYS A 328 4.38 28.28 -1.00
N HIS A 329 4.82 28.38 0.25
CA HIS A 329 4.81 29.63 1.02
C HIS A 329 6.08 30.46 0.79
N GLU A 330 5.94 31.78 0.76
CA GLU A 330 7.04 32.70 0.46
C GLU A 330 8.25 32.55 1.42
N ARG A 331 8.02 32.22 2.69
CA ARG A 331 9.07 31.99 3.69
C ARG A 331 9.98 30.79 3.37
N TYR A 332 9.42 29.68 2.89
CA TYR A 332 10.17 28.43 2.64
C TYR A 332 10.55 28.24 1.16
N ARG A 333 9.83 28.87 0.22
CA ARG A 333 10.09 28.78 -1.22
C ARG A 333 11.57 29.00 -1.59
N PRO A 334 12.33 29.96 -1.01
CA PRO A 334 13.76 30.12 -1.30
C PRO A 334 14.65 28.93 -0.90
N LEU A 335 14.16 28.00 -0.07
CA LEU A 335 14.85 26.78 0.33
C LEU A 335 14.74 25.66 -0.71
N ALA A 336 13.76 25.73 -1.62
CA ALA A 336 13.57 24.75 -2.69
C ALA A 336 14.76 24.72 -3.66
N ILE A 337 14.98 23.59 -4.32
CA ILE A 337 15.96 23.47 -5.40
C ILE A 337 15.48 24.16 -6.70
N ALA A 338 14.19 24.06 -7.06
CA ALA A 338 13.56 24.84 -8.12
C ALA A 338 12.44 25.77 -7.57
N PRO A 339 12.78 26.94 -6.98
CA PRO A 339 11.82 27.81 -6.28
C PRO A 339 10.72 28.43 -7.16
N ASP A 340 10.92 28.46 -8.48
CA ASP A 340 9.93 28.93 -9.47
C ASP A 340 9.12 27.76 -10.09
N GLY A 341 9.26 26.56 -9.52
CA GLY A 341 8.71 25.31 -10.04
C GLY A 341 9.64 24.62 -11.04
N TRP A 342 9.27 23.41 -11.44
CA TRP A 342 10.05 22.54 -12.33
C TRP A 342 9.17 21.90 -13.39
N THR A 343 9.78 21.39 -14.47
CA THR A 343 9.06 20.68 -15.53
C THR A 343 9.29 19.18 -15.37
N ASP A 344 8.21 18.42 -15.18
CA ASP A 344 8.29 16.96 -15.04
C ASP A 344 8.63 16.26 -16.37
N HIS A 345 8.91 14.96 -16.29
CA HIS A 345 9.22 14.12 -17.45
C HIS A 345 8.08 14.04 -18.49
N ARG A 346 6.88 14.55 -18.18
CA ARG A 346 5.71 14.65 -19.06
C ARG A 346 5.52 16.06 -19.64
N GLY A 347 6.42 17.00 -19.35
CA GLY A 347 6.34 18.38 -19.80
C GLY A 347 5.35 19.25 -18.99
N ARG A 348 4.91 18.80 -17.81
CA ARG A 348 4.01 19.56 -16.93
C ARG A 348 4.84 20.40 -15.97
N VAL A 349 4.49 21.68 -15.82
CA VAL A 349 5.05 22.52 -14.76
C VAL A 349 4.44 22.09 -13.42
N ARG A 350 5.29 21.81 -12.43
CA ARG A 350 4.92 21.47 -11.05
C ARG A 350 5.47 22.51 -10.08
N ALA A 351 4.78 22.65 -8.95
CA ALA A 351 5.26 23.42 -7.81
C ALA A 351 6.57 22.81 -7.24
N PRO A 352 7.37 23.60 -6.48
CA PRO A 352 8.54 23.07 -5.80
C PRO A 352 8.15 22.03 -4.75
N THR A 353 8.85 20.91 -4.73
CA THR A 353 8.61 19.68 -3.95
C THR A 353 9.83 19.22 -3.18
N THR A 354 11.04 19.67 -3.53
CA THR A 354 12.31 19.22 -2.95
C THR A 354 13.10 20.37 -2.32
N LEU A 355 13.57 20.19 -1.08
CA LEU A 355 14.55 21.10 -0.46
C LEU A 355 15.90 21.03 -1.20
N ASP A 356 16.64 22.13 -1.29
CA ASP A 356 17.98 22.13 -1.86
C ASP A 356 19.03 21.71 -0.81
N PRO A 357 19.70 20.54 -0.94
CA PRO A 357 20.66 20.08 0.06
C PRO A 357 21.87 21.01 0.23
N ALA A 358 22.17 21.81 -0.79
CA ALA A 358 23.27 22.78 -0.76
C ALA A 358 22.97 24.04 0.08
N LYS A 359 21.76 24.19 0.63
CA LYS A 359 21.36 25.35 1.43
C LYS A 359 21.40 24.99 2.94
N PRO A 360 22.33 25.55 3.74
CA PRO A 360 22.35 25.33 5.19
C PRO A 360 21.05 25.73 5.91
N ALA A 361 20.31 26.69 5.35
CA ALA A 361 19.00 27.09 5.87
C ALA A 361 17.91 26.01 5.70
N ALA A 362 18.02 25.14 4.70
CA ALA A 362 17.13 23.99 4.56
C ALA A 362 17.40 22.95 5.67
N LEU A 363 18.67 22.68 5.98
CA LEU A 363 19.05 21.77 7.06
C LEU A 363 18.65 22.34 8.43
N ALA A 364 18.78 23.66 8.61
CA ALA A 364 18.33 24.35 9.82
C ALA A 364 16.81 24.19 10.04
N LEU A 365 16.00 24.34 8.99
CA LEU A 365 14.55 24.08 9.05
C LEU A 365 14.26 22.61 9.39
N VAL A 366 14.89 21.65 8.71
CA VAL A 366 14.65 20.22 8.99
C VAL A 366 15.02 19.87 10.43
N ARG A 367 16.12 20.41 10.94
CA ARG A 367 16.55 20.27 12.33
C ARG A 367 15.54 20.84 13.33
N GLU A 368 15.03 22.05 13.09
CA GLU A 368 13.99 22.70 13.90
C GLU A 368 12.72 21.85 13.98
N LEU A 369 12.27 21.32 12.83
CA LEU A 369 11.07 20.48 12.75
C LEU A 369 11.27 19.09 13.36
N LEU A 370 12.46 18.48 13.21
CA LEU A 370 12.79 17.23 13.88
C LEU A 370 12.85 17.40 15.40
N ALA A 371 13.47 18.47 15.91
CA ALA A 371 13.53 18.73 17.35
C ALA A 371 12.14 18.73 17.99
N GLU A 372 11.18 19.44 17.38
CA GLU A 372 9.83 19.55 17.93
C GLU A 372 8.97 18.30 17.69
N LEU A 373 9.10 17.64 16.54
CA LEU A 373 8.38 16.40 16.27
C LEU A 373 8.81 15.31 17.25
N LEU A 374 10.12 15.11 17.43
CA LEU A 374 10.68 14.01 18.22
C LEU A 374 10.42 14.14 19.72
N ASP A 375 10.20 15.36 20.23
CA ASP A 375 9.71 15.63 21.60
C ASP A 375 8.28 15.12 21.85
N ALA A 376 7.56 14.67 20.82
CA ALA A 376 6.21 14.13 20.92
C ALA A 376 6.14 12.58 20.93
N PHE A 377 7.23 11.87 20.63
CA PHE A 377 7.26 10.40 20.51
C PHE A 377 8.28 9.79 21.48
N THR A 378 7.98 8.62 22.04
CA THR A 378 8.92 7.87 22.90
C THR A 378 9.69 6.77 22.15
N SER A 379 9.37 6.53 20.89
CA SER A 379 10.09 5.58 20.04
C SER A 379 11.59 5.95 19.91
N PRO A 380 12.51 4.98 19.97
CA PRO A 380 13.92 5.16 19.63
C PRO A 380 14.17 5.28 18.11
N ARG A 381 13.14 5.14 17.28
CA ARG A 381 13.20 5.20 15.82
C ARG A 381 12.70 6.52 15.28
N VAL A 382 13.16 6.86 14.08
CA VAL A 382 12.59 7.94 13.27
C VAL A 382 12.78 7.64 11.79
N HIS A 383 11.70 7.73 11.03
CA HIS A 383 11.75 7.59 9.58
C HIS A 383 11.86 8.98 8.94
N VAL A 384 12.99 9.27 8.29
CA VAL A 384 13.33 10.60 7.73
C VAL A 384 12.92 10.77 6.26
N GLY A 385 12.31 9.75 5.66
CA GLY A 385 11.78 9.78 4.29
C GLY A 385 12.93 9.77 3.26
N LEU A 386 13.14 10.93 2.64
CA LEU A 386 14.17 11.21 1.63
C LEU A 386 13.90 10.63 0.23
N ASP A 387 12.75 10.00 0.03
CA ASP A 387 12.23 9.55 -1.27
C ASP A 387 11.89 10.71 -2.21
N GLU A 388 11.82 10.36 -3.49
CA GLU A 388 11.24 11.22 -4.54
C GLU A 388 11.73 12.70 -4.56
N PRO A 389 13.04 13.01 -4.42
CA PRO A 389 13.61 14.34 -4.63
C PRO A 389 13.65 14.66 -6.14
N TRP A 390 12.49 14.70 -6.80
CA TRP A 390 12.34 14.70 -8.26
C TRP A 390 13.09 15.81 -9.00
N GLU A 391 13.35 16.93 -8.31
CA GLU A 391 14.07 18.07 -8.86
C GLU A 391 15.61 17.94 -8.73
N LEU A 392 16.12 17.00 -7.93
CA LEU A 392 17.54 16.76 -7.74
C LEU A 392 18.12 16.09 -9.00
N PRO A 393 18.98 16.77 -9.77
CA PRO A 393 19.45 16.22 -11.04
C PRO A 393 20.57 15.18 -10.78
N PRO A 394 20.77 14.18 -11.67
CA PRO A 394 21.71 13.08 -11.43
C PRO A 394 23.15 13.51 -11.15
N GLU A 395 23.62 14.63 -11.72
CA GLU A 395 24.95 15.19 -11.45
C GLU A 395 25.13 15.70 -9.99
N ARG A 396 24.03 15.87 -9.25
CA ARG A 396 23.99 16.22 -7.83
C ARG A 396 23.65 15.03 -6.92
N ALA A 397 23.75 13.78 -7.39
CA ALA A 397 23.52 12.59 -6.57
C ALA A 397 24.41 12.51 -5.31
N LYS A 398 25.62 13.12 -5.33
CA LYS A 398 26.45 13.24 -4.13
C LYS A 398 25.80 14.09 -3.04
N ASP A 399 25.06 15.13 -3.41
CA ASP A 399 24.41 16.04 -2.47
C ASP A 399 23.35 15.32 -1.63
N TYR A 400 22.73 14.26 -2.17
CA TYR A 400 21.85 13.37 -1.41
C TYR A 400 22.61 12.63 -0.30
N LEU A 401 23.76 12.02 -0.62
CA LEU A 401 24.58 11.32 0.37
C LEU A 401 25.12 12.29 1.43
N ASP A 402 25.59 13.47 1.02
CA ASP A 402 26.05 14.52 1.94
C ASP A 402 24.91 15.00 2.86
N TRP A 403 23.67 15.02 2.36
CA TRP A 403 22.46 15.31 3.15
C TRP A 403 22.16 14.21 4.17
N VAL A 404 22.18 12.93 3.78
CA VAL A 404 22.02 11.79 4.71
C VAL A 404 23.06 11.85 5.83
N ILE A 405 24.33 12.10 5.48
CA ILE A 405 25.42 12.25 6.46
C ILE A 405 25.18 13.45 7.39
N ALA A 406 24.73 14.59 6.86
CA ALA A 406 24.44 15.78 7.65
C ALA A 406 23.23 15.59 8.58
N LEU A 407 22.19 14.87 8.14
CA LEU A 407 21.03 14.51 8.95
C LEU A 407 21.41 13.55 10.09
N CYS A 408 22.11 12.45 9.78
CA CYS A 408 22.52 11.47 10.80
C CYS A 408 23.51 12.04 11.83
N ALA A 409 24.13 13.20 11.55
CA ALA A 409 24.98 13.94 12.48
C ALA A 409 24.23 15.01 13.31
N LEU A 410 22.91 15.14 13.18
CA LEU A 410 22.11 16.07 13.98
C LEU A 410 22.00 15.57 15.43
N PRO A 411 22.22 16.43 16.46
CA PRO A 411 22.02 16.07 17.85
C PRO A 411 20.61 15.55 18.18
N GLU A 412 19.61 15.99 17.42
CA GLU A 412 18.21 15.57 17.54
C GLU A 412 18.01 14.08 17.17
N LEU A 413 18.94 13.49 16.41
CA LEU A 413 18.97 12.07 16.01
C LEU A 413 19.95 11.21 16.83
N ASP A 414 20.67 11.79 17.79
CA ASP A 414 21.65 11.05 18.60
C ASP A 414 20.97 9.92 19.40
N GLY A 415 21.57 8.73 19.36
CA GLY A 415 21.02 7.50 19.96
C GLY A 415 19.73 6.95 19.32
N ARG A 416 19.27 7.48 18.17
CA ARG A 416 18.08 6.97 17.46
C ARG A 416 18.44 6.08 16.27
N GLU A 417 17.63 5.04 16.03
CA GLU A 417 17.66 4.27 14.78
C GLU A 417 16.99 5.11 13.67
N VAL A 418 17.77 5.47 12.65
CA VAL A 418 17.29 6.26 11.50
C VAL A 418 16.83 5.33 10.39
N LEU A 419 15.62 5.54 9.90
CA LEU A 419 15.05 4.85 8.74
C LEU A 419 14.88 5.80 7.56
N LEU A 420 15.17 5.33 6.35
CA LEU A 420 14.94 6.08 5.11
C LEU A 420 14.42 5.17 4.00
N TRP A 421 13.75 5.76 3.00
CA TRP A 421 13.24 5.01 1.85
C TRP A 421 14.37 4.62 0.89
N GLY A 422 14.25 3.41 0.31
CA GLY A 422 15.30 2.80 -0.49
C GLY A 422 15.42 3.28 -1.94
N ASP A 423 14.47 4.04 -2.49
CA ASP A 423 14.38 4.29 -3.94
C ASP A 423 15.61 4.96 -4.57
N ILE A 424 16.26 5.89 -3.87
CA ILE A 424 17.49 6.51 -4.36
C ILE A 424 18.65 5.51 -4.37
N LEU A 425 18.81 4.74 -3.30
CA LEU A 425 19.82 3.70 -3.17
C LEU A 425 19.60 2.54 -4.16
N ALA A 426 18.34 2.22 -4.43
CA ALA A 426 17.89 1.21 -5.37
C ALA A 426 18.21 1.58 -6.84
N ASN A 427 18.44 2.87 -7.12
CA ASN A 427 18.92 3.40 -8.41
C ASN A 427 20.42 3.73 -8.41
N HIS A 428 20.99 3.96 -7.22
CA HIS A 428 22.41 4.25 -6.97
C HIS A 428 23.03 3.29 -5.94
N PRO A 429 23.22 2.00 -6.27
CA PRO A 429 23.74 1.01 -5.31
C PRO A 429 25.12 1.36 -4.76
N GLU A 430 25.91 2.16 -5.49
CA GLU A 430 27.20 2.68 -5.05
C GLU A 430 27.13 3.58 -3.80
N LEU A 431 25.94 4.06 -3.43
CA LEU A 431 25.72 4.87 -2.22
C LEU A 431 25.42 4.02 -0.97
N VAL A 432 25.03 2.75 -1.13
CA VAL A 432 24.66 1.86 -0.01
C VAL A 432 25.85 1.63 0.93
N ASP A 433 27.02 1.35 0.37
CA ASP A 433 28.27 1.18 1.14
C ASP A 433 28.71 2.48 1.82
N ALA A 434 28.28 3.64 1.30
CA ALA A 434 28.68 4.96 1.78
C ALA A 434 27.76 5.55 2.88
N LEU A 435 26.64 4.91 3.20
CA LEU A 435 25.73 5.36 4.27
C LEU A 435 26.43 5.41 5.64
N PRO A 436 26.17 6.45 6.46
CA PRO A 436 26.75 6.58 7.78
C PRO A 436 26.14 5.59 8.77
N GLY A 437 26.96 4.96 9.62
CA GLY A 437 26.50 4.16 10.77
C GLY A 437 25.52 3.03 10.41
N GLU A 438 24.63 2.72 11.35
CA GLU A 438 23.50 1.80 11.17
C GLU A 438 22.25 2.62 10.79
N VAL A 439 21.96 2.67 9.49
CA VAL A 439 20.73 3.25 8.93
C VAL A 439 19.91 2.12 8.32
N THR A 440 18.64 2.02 8.69
CA THR A 440 17.72 0.99 8.19
C THR A 440 17.11 1.44 6.86
N VAL A 441 17.31 0.65 5.80
CA VAL A 441 16.78 0.94 4.46
C VAL A 441 15.40 0.32 4.29
N CYS A 442 14.40 1.15 4.05
CA CYS A 442 13.02 0.76 3.78
C CYS A 442 12.78 0.64 2.26
N GLU A 443 13.00 -0.54 1.68
CA GLU A 443 12.75 -0.79 0.24
C GLU A 443 11.24 -0.94 0.01
N TRP A 444 10.64 -0.03 -0.77
CA TRP A 444 9.21 -0.01 -1.02
C TRP A 444 8.81 -0.57 -2.38
N GLY A 445 7.64 -1.23 -2.42
CA GLY A 445 7.19 -1.95 -3.62
C GLY A 445 5.73 -2.39 -3.55
N TYR A 446 4.90 -1.86 -4.47
CA TYR A 446 3.45 -1.91 -4.30
C TYR A 446 2.71 -2.85 -5.27
N GLU A 447 3.42 -3.56 -6.13
CA GLU A 447 2.81 -4.51 -7.08
C GLU A 447 3.21 -5.96 -6.76
N ASP A 448 2.35 -6.92 -7.07
CA ASP A 448 2.57 -8.36 -6.81
C ASP A 448 3.79 -8.95 -7.53
N TRP A 449 4.30 -8.24 -8.54
CA TRP A 449 5.51 -8.57 -9.30
C TRP A 449 6.74 -7.75 -8.89
N HIS A 450 6.66 -6.87 -7.87
CA HIS A 450 7.82 -6.09 -7.42
C HIS A 450 8.97 -7.02 -6.98
N PRO A 451 10.23 -6.77 -7.40
CA PRO A 451 11.34 -7.71 -7.26
C PRO A 451 11.98 -7.73 -5.86
N PHE A 452 11.18 -7.85 -4.81
CA PHE A 452 11.61 -7.77 -3.39
C PHE A 452 12.82 -8.67 -3.08
N ALA A 453 12.83 -9.92 -3.54
CA ALA A 453 13.95 -10.83 -3.27
C ALA A 453 15.29 -10.35 -3.87
N ALA A 454 15.29 -9.74 -5.06
CA ALA A 454 16.51 -9.20 -5.68
C ALA A 454 17.01 -7.95 -4.95
N ARG A 455 16.09 -7.14 -4.42
CA ARG A 455 16.42 -5.95 -3.62
C ARG A 455 16.94 -6.32 -2.24
N ALA A 456 16.25 -7.20 -1.54
CA ALA A 456 16.65 -7.75 -0.24
C ALA A 456 18.04 -8.39 -0.32
N SER A 457 18.31 -9.22 -1.33
CA SER A 457 19.63 -9.83 -1.55
C SER A 457 20.75 -8.81 -1.79
N THR A 458 20.43 -7.61 -2.31
CA THR A 458 21.41 -6.52 -2.49
C THR A 458 21.74 -5.85 -1.16
N LEU A 459 20.74 -5.65 -0.29
CA LEU A 459 20.90 -5.05 1.03
C LEU A 459 21.57 -6.00 2.03
N GLU A 460 21.22 -7.29 1.98
CA GLU A 460 21.90 -8.38 2.69
C GLU A 460 23.40 -8.44 2.32
N ALA A 461 23.72 -8.40 1.02
CA ALA A 461 25.10 -8.45 0.55
C ALA A 461 25.94 -7.21 0.91
N ALA A 462 25.28 -6.09 1.24
CA ALA A 462 25.92 -4.87 1.74
C ALA A 462 25.90 -4.76 3.27
N GLU A 463 25.49 -5.82 3.98
CA GLU A 463 25.37 -5.91 5.45
C GLU A 463 24.53 -4.76 6.06
N ARG A 464 23.56 -4.23 5.30
CA ARG A 464 22.68 -3.14 5.78
C ARG A 464 21.41 -3.69 6.41
N PRO A 465 20.97 -3.17 7.58
CA PRO A 465 19.64 -3.48 8.09
C PRO A 465 18.59 -2.94 7.11
N PHE A 466 17.56 -3.74 6.82
CA PHE A 466 16.51 -3.36 5.88
C PHE A 466 15.15 -3.89 6.26
N TRP A 467 14.12 -3.12 5.91
CA TRP A 467 12.72 -3.53 5.95
C TRP A 467 12.16 -3.54 4.54
N LEU A 468 11.20 -4.43 4.28
CA LEU A 468 10.48 -4.46 3.02
C LEU A 468 9.10 -3.85 3.20
N CYS A 469 8.74 -2.93 2.30
CA CYS A 469 7.60 -2.04 2.47
C CYS A 469 6.56 -2.27 1.37
N PRO A 470 5.72 -3.33 1.52
CA PRO A 470 4.59 -3.59 0.64
C PRO A 470 3.50 -2.53 0.81
N GLY A 471 2.45 -2.58 -0.01
CA GLY A 471 1.41 -1.55 -0.01
C GLY A 471 -0.01 -2.09 -0.08
N THR A 472 -0.92 -1.47 0.69
CA THR A 472 -2.35 -1.82 0.72
C THR A 472 -3.03 -1.77 -0.65
N SER A 473 -2.45 -1.03 -1.60
CA SER A 473 -2.98 -0.81 -2.94
C SER A 473 -4.39 -0.21 -2.94
N SER A 474 -4.75 0.48 -1.85
CA SER A 474 -6.06 1.12 -1.62
C SER A 474 -6.18 2.47 -2.36
N TRP A 475 -5.09 3.24 -2.39
CA TRP A 475 -5.01 4.53 -3.08
C TRP A 475 -5.24 4.39 -4.58
N LEU A 476 -5.75 5.46 -5.20
CA LEU A 476 -6.05 5.55 -6.63
C LEU A 476 -6.84 4.34 -7.19
N SER A 477 -7.65 3.70 -6.34
CA SER A 477 -8.46 2.53 -6.71
C SER A 477 -9.93 2.63 -6.25
N ILE A 478 -10.22 3.40 -5.19
CA ILE A 478 -11.53 3.58 -4.53
C ILE A 478 -12.09 2.31 -3.88
N LEU A 479 -11.99 1.14 -4.52
CA LEU A 479 -12.49 -0.15 -4.03
C LEU A 479 -11.37 -1.14 -3.64
N GLY A 480 -10.10 -0.77 -3.84
CA GLY A 480 -8.94 -1.60 -3.53
C GLY A 480 -8.36 -2.31 -4.76
N ARG A 481 -7.18 -2.90 -4.57
CA ARG A 481 -6.57 -3.87 -5.50
C ARG A 481 -6.12 -5.11 -4.73
N VAL A 482 -7.08 -5.83 -4.14
CA VAL A 482 -6.79 -6.74 -3.01
C VAL A 482 -5.90 -7.93 -3.37
N THR A 483 -6.10 -8.60 -4.52
CA THR A 483 -5.17 -9.65 -4.98
C THR A 483 -3.74 -9.11 -5.15
N ASN A 484 -3.58 -7.88 -5.65
CA ASN A 484 -2.26 -7.26 -5.80
C ASN A 484 -1.61 -6.96 -4.45
N ALA A 485 -2.40 -6.44 -3.49
CA ALA A 485 -1.94 -6.18 -2.14
C ALA A 485 -1.50 -7.46 -1.41
N MET A 486 -2.29 -8.54 -1.50
CA MET A 486 -1.90 -9.84 -0.96
C MET A 486 -0.61 -10.37 -1.61
N GLY A 487 -0.50 -10.28 -2.94
CA GLY A 487 0.69 -10.70 -3.67
C GLY A 487 1.96 -9.94 -3.25
N ASN A 488 1.87 -8.61 -3.15
CA ASN A 488 3.02 -7.79 -2.74
C ASN A 488 3.41 -8.02 -1.27
N CYS A 489 2.44 -8.21 -0.36
CA CYS A 489 2.69 -8.48 1.05
C CYS A 489 3.32 -9.86 1.27
N ALA A 490 2.84 -10.90 0.57
CA ALA A 490 3.43 -12.23 0.63
C ALA A 490 4.86 -12.24 0.07
N ALA A 491 5.09 -11.56 -1.07
CA ALA A 491 6.42 -11.45 -1.67
C ALA A 491 7.42 -10.71 -0.75
N ALA A 492 6.97 -9.65 -0.07
CA ALA A 492 7.78 -8.94 0.93
C ALA A 492 8.10 -9.81 2.15
N ALA A 493 7.10 -10.50 2.74
CA ALA A 493 7.32 -11.36 3.89
C ALA A 493 8.29 -12.51 3.57
N ASP A 494 8.13 -13.15 2.41
CA ASP A 494 9.02 -14.21 1.95
C ASP A 494 10.46 -13.72 1.73
N ALA A 495 10.63 -12.57 1.08
CA ALA A 495 11.94 -11.99 0.81
C ALA A 495 12.66 -11.52 2.09
N ALA A 496 11.93 -10.92 3.04
CA ALA A 496 12.48 -10.52 4.33
C ALA A 496 12.98 -11.73 5.12
N ARG A 497 12.17 -12.81 5.22
CA ARG A 497 12.58 -14.06 5.87
C ARG A 497 13.77 -14.74 5.18
N ALA A 498 13.85 -14.68 3.86
CA ALA A 498 14.90 -15.35 3.08
C ALA A 498 16.27 -14.65 3.13
N HIS A 499 16.28 -13.33 3.36
CA HIS A 499 17.48 -12.48 3.26
C HIS A 499 17.81 -11.71 4.57
N GLY A 500 17.24 -12.11 5.71
CA GLY A 500 17.54 -11.52 7.01
C GLY A 500 16.96 -10.12 7.26
N GLY A 501 15.88 -9.74 6.56
CA GLY A 501 15.20 -8.46 6.77
C GLY A 501 14.61 -8.35 8.18
N SER A 502 14.84 -7.22 8.85
CA SER A 502 14.46 -7.03 10.26
C SER A 502 13.01 -6.56 10.46
N GLY A 503 12.29 -6.27 9.37
CA GLY A 503 10.91 -5.80 9.43
C GLY A 503 10.14 -5.83 8.11
N LEU A 504 8.81 -5.78 8.24
CA LEU A 504 7.87 -5.51 7.16
C LEU A 504 6.99 -4.32 7.55
N LEU A 505 6.86 -3.33 6.66
CA LEU A 505 6.09 -2.12 6.88
C LEU A 505 5.06 -1.96 5.76
N VAL A 506 3.81 -2.38 5.98
CA VAL A 506 2.76 -2.18 4.96
C VAL A 506 2.33 -0.72 4.92
N THR A 507 2.36 -0.09 3.74
CA THR A 507 2.04 1.33 3.55
C THR A 507 0.61 1.52 3.05
N ASP A 508 -0.12 2.46 3.66
CA ASP A 508 -1.44 2.91 3.22
C ASP A 508 -1.37 4.39 2.84
N TRP A 509 -1.17 4.65 1.53
CA TRP A 509 -0.99 5.99 0.96
C TRP A 509 -2.31 6.71 0.68
N GLY A 510 -2.27 8.04 0.54
CA GLY A 510 -3.45 8.89 0.34
C GLY A 510 -3.52 9.64 -1.00
N ASP A 511 -2.75 9.25 -2.02
CA ASP A 511 -2.57 10.00 -3.26
C ASP A 511 -3.86 10.61 -3.88
N LEU A 512 -3.74 11.86 -4.33
CA LEU A 512 -4.75 12.62 -5.08
C LEU A 512 -6.12 12.72 -4.37
N GLY A 513 -6.15 13.34 -3.18
CA GLY A 513 -7.39 13.57 -2.44
C GLY A 513 -7.82 12.44 -1.49
N HIS A 514 -7.07 11.34 -1.42
CA HIS A 514 -7.29 10.25 -0.46
C HIS A 514 -8.75 9.74 -0.43
N LEU A 515 -9.34 9.53 -1.61
CA LEU A 515 -10.77 9.26 -1.77
C LEU A 515 -11.23 7.86 -1.31
N GLN A 516 -10.31 6.91 -1.07
CA GLN A 516 -10.66 5.58 -0.54
C GLN A 516 -11.01 5.63 0.96
N TYR A 517 -11.91 4.76 1.42
CA TYR A 517 -12.30 4.66 2.83
C TYR A 517 -11.50 3.58 3.57
N LEU A 518 -11.38 3.70 4.89
CA LEU A 518 -10.58 2.80 5.72
C LEU A 518 -10.92 1.29 5.52
N PRO A 519 -12.19 0.85 5.39
CA PRO A 519 -12.52 -0.56 5.16
C PRO A 519 -11.93 -1.16 3.87
N VAL A 520 -11.48 -0.33 2.92
CA VAL A 520 -10.81 -0.76 1.68
C VAL A 520 -9.34 -1.14 1.94
N SER A 521 -8.71 -0.53 2.94
CA SER A 521 -7.34 -0.81 3.36
C SER A 521 -7.24 -2.01 4.31
N GLU A 522 -8.23 -2.20 5.19
CA GLU A 522 -8.21 -3.25 6.24
C GLU A 522 -7.88 -4.68 5.74
N PRO A 523 -8.32 -5.15 4.55
CA PRO A 523 -7.92 -6.45 3.98
C PRO A 523 -6.42 -6.66 3.87
N ALA A 524 -5.70 -5.65 3.35
CA ALA A 524 -4.27 -5.73 3.15
C ALA A 524 -3.51 -5.56 4.48
N LEU A 525 -4.00 -4.71 5.38
CA LEU A 525 -3.44 -4.57 6.73
C LEU A 525 -3.54 -5.89 7.52
N ALA A 526 -4.70 -6.55 7.49
CA ALA A 526 -4.91 -7.85 8.08
C ALA A 526 -4.00 -8.93 7.47
N TYR A 527 -3.92 -9.00 6.14
CA TYR A 527 -3.08 -9.99 5.48
C TYR A 527 -1.57 -9.76 5.71
N ALA A 528 -1.11 -8.51 5.70
CA ALA A 528 0.27 -8.14 6.02
C ALA A 528 0.64 -8.54 7.47
N ALA A 529 -0.25 -8.29 8.44
CA ALA A 529 -0.08 -8.78 9.81
C ALA A 529 0.01 -10.31 9.86
N ALA A 530 -0.81 -11.00 9.07
CA ALA A 530 -0.83 -12.45 9.00
C ALA A 530 0.48 -13.06 8.45
N VAL A 531 0.95 -12.59 7.28
CA VAL A 531 2.17 -13.14 6.65
C VAL A 531 3.46 -12.67 7.31
N SER A 532 3.49 -11.50 7.93
CA SER A 532 4.66 -11.04 8.71
C SER A 532 4.78 -11.74 10.07
N TRP A 533 3.66 -12.23 10.64
CA TRP A 533 3.68 -13.08 11.82
C TRP A 533 4.12 -14.52 11.50
N CYS A 534 3.48 -15.22 10.56
CA CYS A 534 3.96 -16.53 10.14
C CYS A 534 3.58 -16.82 8.69
N ALA A 535 4.47 -16.55 7.74
CA ALA A 535 4.16 -16.66 6.31
C ALA A 535 3.82 -18.11 5.91
N GLU A 536 4.42 -19.10 6.59
CA GLU A 536 4.16 -20.52 6.34
C GLU A 536 2.71 -20.92 6.66
N THR A 537 2.16 -20.46 7.80
CA THR A 537 0.79 -20.78 8.21
C THR A 537 -0.24 -19.73 7.81
N ASN A 538 0.12 -18.65 7.10
CA ASN A 538 -0.82 -17.56 6.75
C ASN A 538 -0.91 -17.22 5.25
N ARG A 539 -0.05 -17.77 4.38
CA ARG A 539 -0.07 -17.46 2.94
C ARG A 539 -1.42 -17.77 2.28
N ASP A 540 -2.02 -18.91 2.64
CA ASP A 540 -3.32 -19.41 2.20
C ASP A 540 -4.41 -19.23 3.28
N LEU A 541 -4.32 -18.16 4.08
CA LEU A 541 -5.38 -17.77 5.00
C LEU A 541 -6.70 -17.59 4.25
N ASP A 542 -7.81 -18.11 4.79
CA ASP A 542 -9.15 -17.70 4.36
C ASP A 542 -9.38 -16.27 4.88
N LEU A 543 -8.85 -15.31 4.13
CA LEU A 543 -8.90 -13.91 4.47
C LEU A 543 -10.36 -13.42 4.53
N SER A 544 -11.25 -13.93 3.68
CA SER A 544 -12.67 -13.57 3.72
C SER A 544 -13.27 -13.86 5.09
N ALA A 545 -13.20 -15.12 5.54
CA ALA A 545 -13.74 -15.51 6.84
C ALA A 545 -12.98 -14.86 8.01
N ALA A 546 -11.67 -14.60 7.86
CA ALA A 546 -10.89 -13.89 8.87
C ALA A 546 -11.33 -12.41 8.97
N LEU A 547 -11.68 -11.75 7.86
CA LEU A 547 -12.20 -10.39 7.86
C LEU A 547 -13.56 -10.30 8.56
N ASP A 548 -14.47 -11.22 8.25
CA ASP A 548 -15.81 -11.25 8.87
C ASP A 548 -15.71 -11.36 10.41
N VAL A 549 -14.86 -12.26 10.94
CA VAL A 549 -14.74 -12.47 12.40
C VAL A 549 -13.79 -11.48 13.08
N HIS A 550 -12.64 -11.19 12.48
CA HIS A 550 -11.53 -10.51 13.16
C HIS A 550 -11.43 -9.02 12.84
N VAL A 551 -12.06 -8.54 11.76
CA VAL A 551 -12.03 -7.13 11.33
C VAL A 551 -13.40 -6.48 11.41
N PHE A 552 -14.43 -7.07 10.80
CA PHE A 552 -15.75 -6.45 10.68
C PHE A 552 -16.76 -6.87 11.78
N ASP A 553 -16.49 -7.96 12.49
CA ASP A 553 -17.40 -8.58 13.46
C ASP A 553 -18.81 -8.78 12.86
N ASP A 554 -18.85 -9.35 11.66
CA ASP A 554 -20.06 -9.67 10.89
C ASP A 554 -20.46 -11.14 11.07
N PRO A 555 -21.36 -11.47 12.02
CA PRO A 555 -21.90 -12.82 12.17
C PRO A 555 -22.74 -13.30 10.97
N ALA A 556 -23.04 -12.47 9.97
CA ALA A 556 -23.64 -12.92 8.72
C ALA A 556 -22.61 -13.54 7.76
N GLY A 557 -21.32 -13.16 7.86
CA GLY A 557 -20.24 -13.64 6.98
C GLY A 557 -20.31 -13.07 5.56
N GLU A 558 -20.68 -11.79 5.41
CA GLU A 558 -20.95 -11.17 4.10
C GLU A 558 -19.96 -10.05 3.76
N ILE A 559 -19.45 -9.29 4.74
CA ILE A 559 -18.58 -8.13 4.47
C ILE A 559 -17.21 -8.58 3.94
N GLY A 560 -16.59 -9.60 4.54
CA GLY A 560 -15.30 -10.13 4.10
C GLY A 560 -15.34 -10.51 2.63
N GLY A 561 -16.34 -11.31 2.23
CA GLY A 561 -16.53 -11.73 0.84
C GLY A 561 -16.82 -10.55 -0.10
N ALA A 562 -17.64 -9.60 0.34
CA ALA A 562 -17.98 -8.41 -0.44
C ALA A 562 -16.75 -7.51 -0.69
N VAL A 563 -15.95 -7.23 0.35
CA VAL A 563 -14.76 -6.37 0.23
C VAL A 563 -13.70 -7.05 -0.63
N MET A 564 -13.49 -8.37 -0.48
CA MET A 564 -12.60 -9.12 -1.37
C MET A 564 -13.05 -9.05 -2.83
N ALA A 565 -14.35 -9.20 -3.11
CA ALA A 565 -14.90 -9.11 -4.46
C ALA A 565 -14.78 -7.69 -5.05
N LEU A 566 -15.08 -6.65 -4.27
CA LEU A 566 -14.93 -5.24 -4.68
C LEU A 566 -13.47 -4.91 -5.01
N GLY A 567 -12.53 -5.34 -4.17
CA GLY A 567 -11.09 -5.13 -4.36
C GLY A 567 -10.49 -5.82 -5.57
N ASP A 568 -11.16 -6.81 -6.16
CA ASP A 568 -10.72 -7.50 -7.37
C ASP A 568 -11.43 -7.04 -8.66
N LEU A 569 -12.42 -6.15 -8.58
CA LEU A 569 -13.09 -5.58 -9.76
C LEU A 569 -12.11 -4.89 -10.72
N HIS A 570 -11.01 -4.33 -10.20
CA HIS A 570 -9.96 -3.73 -11.02
C HIS A 570 -9.43 -4.72 -12.08
N ARG A 571 -9.38 -6.03 -11.78
CA ARG A 571 -8.83 -7.11 -12.64
C ARG A 571 -9.71 -7.44 -13.84
N VAL A 572 -10.97 -7.01 -13.84
CA VAL A 572 -11.94 -7.30 -14.91
C VAL A 572 -11.65 -6.45 -16.15
N VAL A 573 -11.14 -5.23 -15.98
CA VAL A 573 -10.76 -4.35 -17.09
C VAL A 573 -9.32 -4.58 -17.52
N THR A 574 -9.04 -4.32 -18.80
CA THR A 574 -7.69 -4.19 -19.32
C THR A 574 -7.50 -2.82 -19.98
N PRO A 575 -6.27 -2.27 -20.01
CA PRO A 575 -5.05 -2.73 -19.34
C PRO A 575 -5.02 -2.45 -17.83
N GLN A 576 -3.99 -2.94 -17.14
CA GLN A 576 -3.69 -2.71 -15.71
C GLN A 576 -2.56 -1.69 -15.53
N PHE A 577 -2.56 -0.95 -14.41
CA PHE A 577 -1.53 0.05 -14.09
C PHE A 577 -0.85 -0.17 -12.74
N PHE A 578 0.42 0.21 -12.72
CA PHE A 578 1.19 0.44 -11.51
C PHE A 578 0.51 1.53 -10.65
N ASN A 579 0.35 1.26 -9.36
CA ASN A 579 -0.22 2.18 -8.34
C ASN A 579 -1.64 2.71 -8.60
N LEU A 580 -2.38 2.25 -9.60
CA LEU A 580 -3.67 2.86 -9.98
C LEU A 580 -4.63 1.86 -10.63
N SER A 581 -5.93 1.98 -10.34
CA SER A 581 -6.98 1.21 -11.03
C SER A 581 -7.48 1.93 -12.28
N THR A 582 -7.50 1.23 -13.41
CA THR A 582 -8.00 1.77 -14.69
C THR A 582 -9.44 2.28 -14.59
N LEU A 583 -10.25 1.69 -13.71
CA LEU A 583 -11.65 2.05 -13.45
C LEU A 583 -11.85 3.51 -13.03
N VAL A 584 -10.85 4.11 -12.35
CA VAL A 584 -10.96 5.46 -11.76
C VAL A 584 -10.11 6.50 -12.46
N THR A 585 -9.42 6.14 -13.55
CA THR A 585 -8.58 7.06 -14.36
C THR A 585 -9.29 8.34 -14.78
N HIS A 586 -10.53 8.22 -15.26
CA HIS A 586 -11.32 9.33 -15.77
C HIS A 586 -12.06 10.13 -14.69
N LEU A 587 -11.96 9.71 -13.42
CA LEU A 587 -12.32 10.54 -12.26
C LEU A 587 -11.22 11.57 -11.98
N TYR A 588 -9.97 11.11 -11.82
CA TYR A 588 -8.84 11.99 -11.58
C TYR A 588 -8.49 12.86 -12.80
N PHE A 589 -8.67 12.30 -14.00
CA PHE A 589 -8.32 12.94 -15.26
C PHE A 589 -9.49 12.87 -16.26
N PRO A 590 -10.57 13.65 -16.07
CA PRO A 590 -11.72 13.63 -16.98
C PRO A 590 -11.37 14.03 -18.42
N GLN A 591 -10.25 14.74 -18.62
CA GLN A 591 -9.66 15.08 -19.91
C GLN A 591 -8.98 13.92 -20.66
N LEU A 592 -9.02 12.68 -20.15
CA LEU A 592 -8.56 11.51 -20.89
C LEU A 592 -9.57 11.06 -21.94
N GLN A 593 -9.05 10.61 -23.09
CA GLN A 593 -9.78 9.82 -24.05
C GLN A 593 -9.64 8.34 -23.69
N LEU A 594 -10.76 7.65 -23.44
CA LEU A 594 -10.77 6.20 -23.21
C LEU A 594 -10.46 5.43 -24.50
N ASP A 595 -9.97 4.19 -24.37
CA ASP A 595 -9.38 3.38 -25.45
C ASP A 595 -8.19 4.06 -26.18
N ARG A 596 -7.49 4.97 -25.49
CA ARG A 596 -6.29 5.65 -26.00
C ARG A 596 -5.22 5.82 -24.93
N GLY A 597 -3.99 6.01 -25.41
CA GLY A 597 -2.81 6.19 -24.57
C GLY A 597 -2.66 4.99 -23.64
N PHE A 598 -2.62 5.26 -22.33
CA PHE A 598 -2.58 4.19 -21.35
C PHE A 598 -3.91 3.41 -21.27
N THR A 599 -5.09 4.02 -21.40
CA THR A 599 -6.37 3.28 -21.35
C THR A 599 -6.69 2.43 -22.60
N ALA A 600 -5.76 2.29 -23.54
CA ALA A 600 -5.97 1.57 -24.80
C ALA A 600 -6.24 0.07 -24.58
N GLY A 601 -7.38 -0.42 -25.08
CA GLY A 601 -7.87 -1.78 -24.90
C GLY A 601 -9.11 -1.92 -24.02
N ILE A 602 -9.47 -0.88 -23.23
CA ILE A 602 -10.64 -0.95 -22.34
C ILE A 602 -11.95 -1.00 -23.13
N THR A 603 -12.84 -1.92 -22.75
CA THR A 603 -14.10 -2.18 -23.46
C THR A 603 -15.33 -1.88 -22.60
N GLY A 604 -16.42 -1.50 -23.25
CA GLY A 604 -17.72 -1.33 -22.59
C GLY A 604 -18.31 -2.65 -22.04
N ALA A 605 -17.81 -3.80 -22.51
CA ALA A 605 -18.21 -5.12 -22.03
C ALA A 605 -17.57 -5.44 -20.67
N GLU A 606 -16.27 -5.18 -20.50
CA GLU A 606 -15.59 -5.33 -19.20
C GLU A 606 -16.22 -4.40 -18.15
N LEU A 607 -16.51 -3.14 -18.51
CA LEU A 607 -17.18 -2.19 -17.61
C LEU A 607 -18.61 -2.64 -17.22
N ALA A 608 -19.32 -3.35 -18.10
CA ALA A 608 -20.64 -3.91 -17.79
C ALA A 608 -20.54 -5.15 -16.88
N ASP A 609 -19.49 -5.98 -17.02
CA ASP A 609 -19.19 -7.09 -16.11
C ASP A 609 -18.79 -6.58 -14.71
N VAL A 610 -18.02 -5.49 -14.62
CA VAL A 610 -17.73 -4.81 -13.36
C VAL A 610 -19.02 -4.35 -12.67
N GLU A 611 -19.94 -3.69 -13.37
CA GLU A 611 -21.21 -3.26 -12.76
C GLU A 611 -22.09 -4.43 -12.29
N ALA A 612 -22.07 -5.56 -13.00
CA ALA A 612 -22.80 -6.76 -12.58
C ALA A 612 -22.23 -7.35 -11.28
N ARG A 613 -20.91 -7.58 -11.22
CA ARG A 613 -20.24 -8.12 -10.03
C ARG A 613 -20.29 -7.16 -8.83
N LEU A 614 -20.25 -5.86 -9.09
CA LEU A 614 -20.42 -4.82 -8.08
C LEU A 614 -21.81 -4.89 -7.45
N ALA A 615 -22.86 -5.13 -8.24
CA ALA A 615 -24.22 -5.30 -7.72
C ALA A 615 -24.34 -6.55 -6.81
N ASP A 616 -23.69 -7.67 -7.16
CA ASP A 616 -23.65 -8.86 -6.31
C ASP A 616 -22.95 -8.60 -4.97
N ALA A 617 -21.82 -7.88 -4.98
CA ALA A 617 -21.10 -7.49 -3.77
C ALA A 617 -21.89 -6.51 -2.89
N VAL A 618 -22.56 -5.52 -3.48
CA VAL A 618 -23.46 -4.61 -2.74
C VAL A 618 -24.64 -5.36 -2.12
N ALA A 619 -25.21 -6.35 -2.83
CA ALA A 619 -26.27 -7.19 -2.29
C ALA A 619 -25.82 -8.05 -1.10
N ALA A 620 -24.52 -8.37 -0.97
CA ALA A 620 -23.96 -8.98 0.23
C ALA A 620 -23.86 -7.99 1.40
N LEU A 621 -23.40 -6.75 1.16
CA LEU A 621 -23.39 -5.68 2.17
C LEU A 621 -24.78 -5.37 2.75
N ASP A 622 -25.87 -5.63 2.02
CA ASP A 622 -27.24 -5.49 2.52
C ASP A 622 -27.69 -6.66 3.43
N ARG A 623 -27.02 -7.82 3.32
CA ARG A 623 -27.23 -9.00 4.18
C ARG A 623 -26.34 -8.99 5.42
N ALA A 624 -25.19 -8.33 5.37
CA ALA A 624 -24.25 -8.13 6.47
C ALA A 624 -24.90 -7.59 7.75
N ARG A 625 -24.43 -8.04 8.92
CA ARG A 625 -24.93 -7.66 10.26
C ARG A 625 -23.77 -7.33 11.23
N PRO A 626 -22.85 -6.41 10.87
CA PRO A 626 -21.68 -6.10 11.70
C PRO A 626 -22.09 -5.61 13.09
N ARG A 627 -21.46 -6.16 14.13
CA ARG A 627 -21.71 -5.83 15.55
C ARG A 627 -20.74 -4.79 16.12
N ARG A 628 -19.61 -4.52 15.45
CA ARG A 628 -18.69 -3.44 15.83
C ARG A 628 -19.41 -2.08 15.82
N ALA A 629 -19.01 -1.17 16.71
CA ALA A 629 -19.74 0.09 16.97
C ALA A 629 -19.89 0.98 15.72
N ASP A 630 -18.91 0.97 14.83
CA ASP A 630 -18.90 1.68 13.56
C ASP A 630 -19.36 0.81 12.37
N GLY A 631 -20.00 -0.34 12.61
CA GLY A 631 -20.40 -1.30 11.58
C GLY A 631 -21.36 -0.71 10.53
N ALA A 632 -22.26 0.19 10.92
CA ALA A 632 -23.13 0.90 9.97
C ALA A 632 -22.30 1.85 9.07
N LEU A 633 -21.34 2.57 9.65
CA LEU A 633 -20.44 3.47 8.92
C LEU A 633 -19.58 2.69 7.91
N VAL A 634 -19.05 1.52 8.28
CA VAL A 634 -18.33 0.62 7.36
C VAL A 634 -19.16 0.27 6.13
N LEU A 635 -20.44 -0.08 6.33
CA LEU A 635 -21.33 -0.43 5.20
C LEU A 635 -21.62 0.79 4.31
N ASP A 636 -21.80 1.97 4.87
CA ASP A 636 -22.10 3.18 4.10
C ASP A 636 -20.87 3.71 3.35
N GLU A 637 -19.67 3.59 3.94
CA GLU A 637 -18.38 3.80 3.26
C GLU A 637 -18.24 2.90 2.02
N LEU A 638 -18.43 1.59 2.19
CA LEU A 638 -18.33 0.62 1.10
C LEU A 638 -19.41 0.84 0.02
N ARG A 639 -20.65 1.13 0.41
CA ARG A 639 -21.74 1.47 -0.53
C ARG A 639 -21.44 2.74 -1.32
N ASN A 640 -20.93 3.80 -0.68
CA ASN A 640 -20.62 5.05 -1.39
C ASN A 640 -19.47 4.87 -2.38
N ALA A 641 -18.42 4.13 -2.01
CA ALA A 641 -17.33 3.76 -2.91
C ALA A 641 -17.82 2.93 -4.11
N ALA A 642 -18.69 1.94 -3.86
CA ALA A 642 -19.28 1.12 -4.91
C ALA A 642 -20.21 1.93 -5.84
N ALA A 643 -21.02 2.84 -5.29
CA ALA A 643 -21.88 3.72 -6.08
C ALA A 643 -21.07 4.69 -6.97
N LEU A 644 -19.94 5.20 -6.48
CA LEU A 644 -19.00 6.01 -7.26
C LEU A 644 -18.40 5.21 -8.42
N VAL A 645 -17.87 4.02 -8.18
CA VAL A 645 -17.31 3.18 -9.27
C VAL A 645 -18.40 2.74 -10.26
N SER A 646 -19.61 2.42 -9.80
CA SER A 646 -20.75 2.16 -10.70
C SER A 646 -21.12 3.36 -11.57
N LEU A 647 -20.97 4.59 -11.08
CA LEU A 647 -21.12 5.80 -11.90
C LEU A 647 -20.00 5.92 -12.95
N LEU A 648 -18.75 5.65 -12.56
CA LEU A 648 -17.59 5.68 -13.46
C LEU A 648 -17.66 4.62 -14.56
N CYS A 649 -18.14 3.42 -14.27
CA CYS A 649 -18.40 2.41 -15.30
C CYS A 649 -19.48 2.87 -16.30
N ARG A 650 -20.52 3.60 -15.85
CA ARG A 650 -21.55 4.17 -16.74
C ARG A 650 -21.03 5.33 -17.59
N ASP A 651 -20.20 6.21 -17.04
CA ASP A 651 -19.51 7.25 -17.82
C ASP A 651 -18.56 6.63 -18.83
N GLY A 652 -17.68 5.72 -18.40
CA GLY A 652 -16.74 5.02 -19.27
C GLY A 652 -17.42 4.32 -20.44
N ARG A 653 -18.53 3.60 -20.21
CA ARG A 653 -19.35 3.02 -21.29
C ARG A 653 -19.92 4.08 -22.22
N ALA A 654 -20.47 5.18 -21.70
CA ALA A 654 -21.02 6.25 -22.54
C ALA A 654 -19.96 7.00 -23.36
N ARG A 655 -18.72 7.10 -22.88
CA ARG A 655 -17.58 7.61 -23.66
C ARG A 655 -17.18 6.63 -24.77
N LEU A 656 -17.11 5.33 -24.46
CA LEU A 656 -16.75 4.27 -25.43
C LEU A 656 -17.84 4.04 -26.49
N ASP A 657 -19.12 4.27 -26.17
CA ASP A 657 -20.23 4.34 -27.14
C ASP A 657 -20.03 5.43 -28.21
N ALA A 658 -19.19 6.44 -27.92
CA ALA A 658 -18.89 7.57 -28.80
C ALA A 658 -17.47 7.44 -29.41
N ASP A 659 -16.50 8.19 -28.89
CA ASP A 659 -15.10 8.20 -29.37
C ASP A 659 -14.06 8.22 -28.23
N GLY A 660 -14.49 7.93 -27.00
CA GLY A 660 -13.66 7.94 -25.80
C GLY A 660 -13.61 9.27 -25.05
N TRP A 661 -14.05 10.40 -25.63
CA TRP A 661 -14.05 11.71 -24.96
C TRP A 661 -15.34 11.98 -24.19
N LEU A 662 -15.23 12.66 -23.04
CA LEU A 662 -16.41 13.16 -22.32
C LEU A 662 -17.23 14.15 -23.16
N ALA A 663 -16.55 15.04 -23.90
CA ALA A 663 -17.19 16.06 -24.73
C ALA A 663 -18.12 15.49 -25.81
N SER A 664 -17.88 14.25 -26.24
CA SER A 664 -18.68 13.52 -27.23
C SER A 664 -19.88 12.79 -26.62
N VAL A 665 -19.96 12.69 -25.29
CA VAL A 665 -21.12 12.10 -24.59
C VAL A 665 -22.31 13.07 -24.68
N PRO A 666 -23.51 12.62 -25.11
CA PRO A 666 -24.69 13.46 -25.20
C PRO A 666 -25.01 14.17 -23.89
N GLU A 667 -25.34 15.46 -23.96
CA GLU A 667 -25.58 16.34 -22.81
C GLU A 667 -26.51 15.71 -21.77
N ARG A 668 -27.68 15.22 -22.18
CA ARG A 668 -28.64 14.52 -21.30
C ARG A 668 -28.04 13.33 -20.53
N ARG A 669 -27.08 12.59 -21.10
CA ARG A 669 -26.36 11.52 -20.37
C ARG A 669 -25.41 12.13 -19.33
N ARG A 670 -24.65 13.16 -19.70
CA ARG A 670 -23.74 13.85 -18.78
C ARG A 670 -24.46 14.54 -17.63
N GLU A 671 -25.60 15.19 -17.89
CA GLU A 671 -26.47 15.75 -16.85
C GLU A 671 -26.94 14.67 -15.86
N GLY A 672 -27.30 13.48 -16.37
CA GLY A 672 -27.62 12.33 -15.55
C GLY A 672 -26.44 11.87 -14.67
N PHE A 673 -25.20 11.94 -15.17
CA PHE A 673 -24.01 11.64 -14.38
C PHE A 673 -23.73 12.71 -13.32
N ALA A 674 -23.92 13.99 -13.65
CA ALA A 674 -23.80 15.09 -12.68
C ALA A 674 -24.82 14.94 -11.54
N ALA A 675 -26.09 14.69 -11.88
CA ALA A 675 -27.17 14.48 -10.91
C ALA A 675 -26.95 13.23 -10.03
N ALA A 676 -26.29 12.19 -10.55
CA ALA A 676 -25.90 11.01 -9.78
C ALA A 676 -24.66 11.24 -8.89
N LEU A 677 -23.73 12.11 -9.30
CA LEU A 677 -22.50 12.39 -8.55
C LEU A 677 -22.74 13.32 -7.36
N ALA A 678 -23.59 14.35 -7.50
CA ALA A 678 -23.85 15.33 -6.44
C ALA A 678 -24.15 14.71 -5.05
N PRO A 679 -25.12 13.78 -4.88
CA PRO A 679 -25.38 13.18 -3.57
C PRO A 679 -24.24 12.28 -3.07
N LEU A 680 -23.37 11.76 -3.94
CA LEU A 680 -22.18 11.00 -3.53
C LEU A 680 -21.08 11.91 -2.96
N ILE A 681 -21.00 13.17 -3.42
CA ILE A 681 -20.10 14.18 -2.84
C ILE A 681 -20.57 14.56 -1.43
N ASP A 682 -21.86 14.85 -1.26
CA ASP A 682 -22.44 15.16 0.04
C ASP A 682 -22.33 13.98 1.02
N THR A 683 -22.54 12.76 0.52
CA THR A 683 -22.33 11.54 1.32
C THR A 683 -20.85 11.37 1.69
N HIS A 684 -19.92 11.60 0.76
CA HIS A 684 -18.48 11.56 1.05
C HIS A 684 -18.07 12.57 2.13
N ARG A 685 -18.58 13.81 2.10
CA ARG A 685 -18.36 14.82 3.14
C ARG A 685 -18.80 14.32 4.52
N ASN A 686 -19.97 13.73 4.61
CA ASN A 686 -20.51 13.18 5.87
C ASN A 686 -19.68 11.99 6.39
N LEU A 687 -19.34 11.04 5.50
CA LEU A 687 -18.53 9.86 5.84
C LEU A 687 -17.09 10.24 6.24
N TRP A 688 -16.50 11.24 5.57
CA TRP A 688 -15.20 11.78 5.93
C TRP A 688 -15.21 12.31 7.36
N LEU A 689 -16.15 13.19 7.70
CA LEU A 689 -16.25 13.81 9.03
C LEU A 689 -16.62 12.82 10.14
N ALA A 690 -17.12 11.63 9.81
CA ALA A 690 -17.39 10.56 10.77
C ALA A 690 -16.11 9.85 11.29
N ARG A 691 -15.00 9.92 10.54
CA ARG A 691 -13.70 9.33 10.94
C ARG A 691 -12.55 10.32 11.02
N ASN A 692 -12.61 11.39 10.23
CA ASN A 692 -11.50 12.29 9.95
C ASN A 692 -11.85 13.72 10.32
N ARG A 693 -10.81 14.53 10.52
CA ARG A 693 -10.93 15.95 10.80
C ARG A 693 -11.33 16.72 9.54
N ALA A 694 -11.85 17.92 9.70
CA ALA A 694 -12.35 18.73 8.58
C ALA A 694 -11.24 19.24 7.63
N GLY A 695 -9.98 19.26 8.06
CA GLY A 695 -8.85 19.62 7.22
C GLY A 695 -8.72 18.71 6.00
N GLY A 696 -8.30 19.28 4.87
CA GLY A 696 -8.16 18.59 3.59
C GLY A 696 -9.46 18.08 2.93
N LEU A 697 -10.62 18.16 3.60
CA LEU A 697 -11.89 17.70 3.03
C LEU A 697 -12.23 18.42 1.72
N ASP A 698 -12.03 19.73 1.64
CA ASP A 698 -12.31 20.48 0.41
C ASP A 698 -11.30 20.17 -0.71
N ASP A 699 -10.01 19.96 -0.39
CA ASP A 699 -8.98 19.50 -1.33
C ASP A 699 -9.35 18.11 -1.90
N SER A 700 -9.88 17.22 -1.05
CA SER A 700 -10.41 15.91 -1.43
C SER A 700 -11.65 16.00 -2.31
N CYS A 701 -12.66 16.77 -1.88
CA CYS A 701 -13.90 16.99 -2.64
C CYS A 701 -13.66 17.66 -4.00
N ALA A 702 -12.64 18.51 -4.15
CA ALA A 702 -12.32 19.21 -5.39
C ALA A 702 -12.13 18.26 -6.58
N TRP A 703 -11.64 17.03 -6.36
CA TRP A 703 -11.54 15.99 -7.40
C TRP A 703 -12.91 15.55 -7.92
N LEU A 704 -13.86 15.32 -7.02
CA LEU A 704 -15.23 14.94 -7.36
C LEU A 704 -15.99 16.13 -7.97
N GLU A 705 -15.76 17.33 -7.47
CA GLU A 705 -16.40 18.56 -7.96
C GLU A 705 -15.89 18.97 -9.35
N ASN A 706 -14.60 18.76 -9.65
CA ASN A 706 -14.06 18.92 -10.99
C ASN A 706 -14.71 17.95 -12.00
N LEU A 707 -14.85 16.67 -11.63
CA LEU A 707 -15.57 15.69 -12.47
C LEU A 707 -17.05 16.08 -12.65
N HIS A 708 -17.72 16.53 -11.59
CA HIS A 708 -19.10 17.02 -11.65
C HIS A 708 -19.25 18.26 -12.55
N GLY A 709 -18.31 19.21 -12.49
CA GLY A 709 -18.25 20.37 -13.38
C GLY A 709 -18.03 19.98 -14.85
N ALA A 710 -17.16 19.00 -15.09
CA ALA A 710 -16.91 18.43 -16.41
C ALA A 710 -18.15 17.69 -16.96
N TYR A 711 -18.90 16.96 -16.13
CA TYR A 711 -20.18 16.38 -16.51
C TYR A 711 -21.20 17.46 -16.90
N ARG A 712 -21.39 18.50 -16.08
CA ARG A 712 -22.35 19.58 -16.38
C ARG A 712 -22.02 20.30 -17.70
N THR A 713 -20.76 20.70 -17.88
CA THR A 713 -20.37 21.56 -19.01
C THR A 713 -19.99 20.79 -20.28
N GLY A 714 -19.52 19.54 -20.16
CA GLY A 714 -18.87 18.80 -21.25
C GLY A 714 -17.45 19.30 -21.55
N VAL A 715 -16.96 20.30 -20.82
CA VAL A 715 -15.63 20.88 -20.95
C VAL A 715 -14.73 20.30 -19.87
N THR A 716 -13.51 19.93 -20.23
CA THR A 716 -12.52 19.38 -19.30
C THR A 716 -11.32 20.32 -19.25
N ASP A 717 -10.83 20.62 -18.04
CA ASP A 717 -9.57 21.37 -17.93
C ASP A 717 -8.39 20.44 -18.25
N ARG A 718 -7.59 20.85 -19.25
CA ARG A 718 -6.38 20.14 -19.65
C ARG A 718 -5.21 20.35 -18.70
N ARG A 719 -5.29 21.36 -17.83
CA ARG A 719 -4.29 21.66 -16.79
C ARG A 719 -4.59 20.93 -15.48
N TRP A 720 -5.83 20.47 -15.27
CA TRP A 720 -6.21 19.75 -14.06
C TRP A 720 -5.31 18.54 -13.82
N GLY A 721 -4.63 18.56 -12.68
CA GLY A 721 -3.80 17.45 -12.20
C GLY A 721 -3.74 17.33 -10.68
N GLY A 722 -4.54 18.12 -9.94
CA GLY A 722 -4.53 18.15 -8.47
C GLY A 722 -3.53 19.10 -7.81
N TRP A 723 -3.02 20.09 -8.54
CA TRP A 723 -1.97 21.02 -8.09
C TRP A 723 -2.26 22.44 -8.59
#